data_AF-A0A936EZ79-F1
#
_entry.id   AF-A0A936EZ79-F1
#
_cell.length_a   1.000
_cell.length_b   1.000
_cell.length_c   1.000
_cell.angle_alpha   90.00
_cell.angle_beta   90.00
_cell.angle_gamma   90.00
#
_symmetry.space_group_name_H-M   'P 1'
#
loop_
_entity.id
_entity.type
_entity.pdbx_description
1 polymer ?
#
loop_
_entity_poly.entity_id
_entity_poly.type
_entity_poly.pdbx_seq_one_letter_code
_entity_poly.pdbx_strand_id
1 'polypeptide(L)'
;MYLPRPFLHPFPLLGLSGGIAAGKSFVASWMRDRGWAVIDADALAREVVAPGSEGLLAVAEAFGPSALQPDGSLDRAWMAAHVFADDAARTRLNELLHPRIEALLEARLGGLSPDTRGAVLDAALWVERGRAHHFDAFWVVDAPEDLRLARLMKRDGLSRDAALARLRAQATASERALHADLVIENDGSDLCELLTGAEAGLLADWKVRRARTWRPDMPAPFSAEQLRLVLTDLLSRGGDYGEVFVERRRAHALGMDDGRMEDVLASETFGASLRLVEGETTRFADLIAPTIEGLCESARTLAAPGSGPAAAIPALVARTFPTPSPVVQDPGQVPLADKVALVRRAETIAREHAEALRPGALRQVSVGYGDSTQHVWIAAAECEGDAWSGRITEDHRTQVVLRANVTAGDDTQLQTGYQPLGETRGFELFTDEAVTRMVQESVRLAMQALDAQPAPAGTFPVVLSSTAGGTMIHEACGHGLEADLALAGVSSFAGKLGQKVAAEGVTIIDDGTLPHKRGSQAIDDEGNPVSRVVLIENGILKAYLQSRKTSRKMEVQPTGNGRRESYRHLPIPRMRNTFLAAGSEAPEAILRDLDRGLLVKHMGGGQVDTVTGNFVFQVTEGYWVENGVAMYPVKNATLSGCGPEVLKGLTRIGNDLHHFDIGTCGKDGQGVPVSDALPTILCPALVVGGTADPLPSVI
;
A
#
# COMPACT_ATOMS: atom_id res chain seq x y z
N MET A 1 17.55 -9.53 -14.47
CA MET A 1 17.08 -10.58 -15.40
C MET A 1 16.12 -11.47 -14.62
N TYR A 2 14.81 -11.28 -14.78
CA TYR A 2 13.81 -12.14 -14.16
C TYR A 2 13.90 -13.51 -14.85
N LEU A 3 14.30 -14.55 -14.12
CA LEU A 3 14.13 -15.92 -14.63
C LEU A 3 12.62 -16.22 -14.67
N PRO A 4 12.04 -16.62 -15.80
CA PRO A 4 10.66 -17.11 -15.85
C PRO A 4 10.51 -18.30 -14.89
N ARG A 5 9.33 -18.49 -14.26
CA ARG A 5 9.04 -19.69 -13.44
C ARG A 5 9.42 -20.94 -14.25
N PRO A 6 10.48 -21.70 -13.89
CA PRO A 6 11.07 -22.68 -14.82
C PRO A 6 10.23 -23.96 -14.98
N PHE A 7 9.18 -24.13 -14.18
CA PHE A 7 8.64 -25.44 -13.86
C PHE A 7 7.15 -25.55 -14.18
N LEU A 8 6.82 -25.74 -15.47
CA LEU A 8 5.46 -26.10 -15.90
C LEU A 8 5.26 -27.61 -15.82
N HIS A 9 5.04 -28.13 -14.61
CA HIS A 9 4.75 -29.56 -14.40
C HIS A 9 3.24 -29.85 -14.42
N PRO A 10 2.76 -31.04 -14.78
CA PRO A 10 1.33 -31.36 -14.77
C PRO A 10 0.75 -31.64 -13.35
N PHE A 11 1.55 -31.50 -12.30
CA PHE A 11 1.22 -31.83 -10.89
C PHE A 11 1.69 -30.73 -9.93
N PRO A 12 1.14 -30.62 -8.70
CA PRO A 12 1.55 -29.62 -7.72
C PRO A 12 2.98 -29.82 -7.20
N LEU A 13 3.66 -28.70 -6.92
CA LEU A 13 4.98 -28.64 -6.29
C LEU A 13 4.86 -27.98 -4.90
N LEU A 14 5.17 -28.74 -3.86
CA LEU A 14 5.16 -28.31 -2.45
C LEU A 14 6.59 -28.06 -1.96
N GLY A 15 6.87 -26.85 -1.49
CA GLY A 15 8.08 -26.56 -0.72
C GLY A 15 7.86 -26.94 0.73
N LEU A 16 8.79 -27.69 1.33
CA LEU A 16 8.72 -28.10 2.73
C LEU A 16 9.98 -27.64 3.45
N SER A 17 9.83 -26.81 4.48
CA SER A 17 10.93 -26.34 5.34
C SER A 17 10.62 -26.61 6.81
N GLY A 18 11.61 -26.43 7.68
CA GLY A 18 11.43 -26.58 9.12
C GLY A 18 12.74 -26.42 9.88
N GLY A 19 12.63 -26.05 11.16
CA GLY A 19 13.78 -25.97 12.05
C GLY A 19 14.44 -27.34 12.28
N ILE A 20 15.70 -27.34 12.74
CA ILE A 20 16.39 -28.58 13.11
C ILE A 20 15.56 -29.34 14.16
N ALA A 21 15.39 -30.63 13.94
CA ALA A 21 14.59 -31.52 14.80
C ALA A 21 13.10 -31.11 14.96
N ALA A 22 12.55 -30.26 14.09
CA ALA A 22 11.12 -29.93 14.05
C ALA A 22 10.24 -31.08 13.51
N GLY A 23 10.83 -32.08 12.85
CA GLY A 23 10.11 -33.25 12.33
C GLY A 23 9.65 -33.14 10.89
N LYS A 24 10.32 -32.30 10.08
CA LYS A 24 10.15 -32.25 8.62
C LYS A 24 10.15 -33.62 7.94
N SER A 25 11.02 -34.53 8.37
CA SER A 25 11.11 -35.89 7.83
C SER A 25 9.84 -36.71 8.06
N PHE A 26 9.08 -36.46 9.12
CA PHE A 26 7.78 -37.09 9.36
C PHE A 26 6.78 -36.68 8.29
N VAL A 27 6.62 -35.37 8.06
CA VAL A 27 5.71 -34.83 7.03
C VAL A 27 6.12 -35.30 5.63
N ALA A 28 7.42 -35.30 5.34
CA ALA A 28 7.94 -35.82 4.08
C ALA A 28 7.66 -37.32 3.88
N SER A 29 7.78 -38.14 4.93
CA SER A 29 7.43 -39.57 4.88
C SER A 29 5.94 -39.77 4.66
N TRP A 30 5.11 -39.03 5.41
CA TRP A 30 3.66 -39.08 5.29
C TRP A 30 3.18 -38.75 3.87
N MET A 31 3.80 -37.75 3.23
CA MET A 31 3.54 -37.41 1.82
C MET A 31 3.95 -38.54 0.86
N ARG A 32 5.14 -39.12 1.08
CA ARG A 32 5.65 -40.23 0.26
C ARG A 32 4.71 -41.43 0.27
N ASP A 33 4.21 -41.80 1.45
CA ASP A 33 3.32 -42.95 1.63
C ASP A 33 1.98 -42.78 0.90
N ARG A 34 1.64 -41.54 0.50
CA ARG A 34 0.42 -41.19 -0.25
C ARG A 34 0.64 -40.98 -1.74
N GLY A 35 1.85 -41.22 -2.23
CA GLY A 35 2.20 -41.17 -3.65
C GLY A 35 2.82 -39.85 -4.12
N TRP A 36 3.27 -38.98 -3.20
CA TRP A 36 4.06 -37.81 -3.57
C TRP A 36 5.53 -38.21 -3.83
N ALA A 37 6.13 -37.62 -4.86
CA ALA A 37 7.57 -37.68 -5.03
C ALA A 37 8.23 -36.75 -4.01
N VAL A 38 9.28 -37.21 -3.31
CA VAL A 38 10.00 -36.39 -2.33
C VAL A 38 11.44 -36.24 -2.77
N ILE A 39 11.85 -35.00 -2.99
CA ILE A 39 13.19 -34.63 -3.46
C ILE A 39 13.91 -33.88 -2.33
N ASP A 40 15.07 -34.41 -1.93
CA ASP A 40 15.92 -33.86 -0.87
C ASP A 40 17.01 -32.97 -1.49
N ALA A 41 17.00 -31.68 -1.17
CA ALA A 41 17.96 -30.71 -1.69
C ALA A 41 19.39 -30.96 -1.18
N ASP A 42 19.56 -31.46 0.05
CA ASP A 42 20.89 -31.82 0.56
C ASP A 42 21.44 -33.03 -0.19
N ALA A 43 20.57 -33.97 -0.58
CA ALA A 43 20.98 -35.09 -1.42
C ALA A 43 21.43 -34.62 -2.81
N LEU A 44 20.68 -33.71 -3.44
CA LEU A 44 21.07 -33.10 -4.72
C LEU A 44 22.40 -32.36 -4.62
N ALA A 45 22.60 -31.56 -3.56
CA ALA A 45 23.86 -30.84 -3.36
C ALA A 45 25.05 -31.79 -3.19
N ARG A 46 24.88 -32.94 -2.53
CA ARG A 46 25.92 -33.98 -2.43
C ARG A 46 26.19 -34.66 -3.76
N GLU A 47 25.17 -34.88 -4.57
CA GLU A 47 25.28 -35.51 -5.90
C GLU A 47 26.01 -34.61 -6.90
N VAL A 48 25.74 -33.31 -6.89
CA VAL A 48 26.41 -32.31 -7.75
C VAL A 48 27.92 -32.24 -7.54
N VAL A 49 28.41 -32.67 -6.38
CA VAL A 49 29.85 -32.71 -6.05
C VAL A 49 30.37 -34.14 -5.87
N ALA A 50 29.68 -35.14 -6.40
CA ALA A 50 30.16 -36.52 -6.40
C ALA A 50 31.46 -36.65 -7.23
N PRO A 51 32.34 -37.62 -6.92
CA PRO A 51 33.55 -37.86 -7.70
C PRO A 51 33.24 -38.00 -9.21
N GLY A 52 33.95 -37.21 -10.03
CA GLY A 52 33.76 -37.18 -11.49
C GLY A 52 32.64 -36.25 -11.99
N SER A 53 31.93 -35.55 -11.11
CA SER A 53 30.92 -34.56 -11.48
C SER A 53 31.56 -33.23 -11.94
N GLU A 54 30.84 -32.51 -12.79
CA GLU A 54 31.21 -31.15 -13.22
C GLU A 54 31.26 -30.17 -12.04
N GLY A 55 30.39 -30.33 -11.05
CA GLY A 55 30.37 -29.48 -9.85
C GLY A 55 31.62 -29.67 -8.99
N LEU A 56 32.11 -30.90 -8.83
CA LEU A 56 33.36 -31.15 -8.10
C LEU A 56 34.58 -30.57 -8.82
N LEU A 57 34.62 -30.67 -10.16
CA LEU A 57 35.68 -30.05 -10.98
C LEU A 57 35.70 -28.53 -10.81
N ALA A 58 34.53 -27.88 -10.88
CA ALA A 58 34.41 -26.44 -10.69
C ALA A 58 34.86 -25.99 -9.28
N VAL A 59 34.55 -26.78 -8.25
CA VAL A 59 35.03 -26.53 -6.88
C VAL A 59 36.55 -26.67 -6.77
N ALA A 60 37.12 -27.72 -7.36
CA ALA A 60 38.56 -27.94 -7.35
C ALA A 60 39.35 -26.86 -8.11
N GLU A 61 38.81 -26.34 -9.22
CA GLU A 61 39.39 -25.24 -9.97
C GLU A 61 39.35 -23.92 -9.18
N ALA A 62 38.24 -23.66 -8.49
CA ALA A 62 38.05 -22.41 -7.76
C ALA A 62 38.80 -22.32 -6.42
N PHE A 63 38.90 -23.45 -5.69
CA PHE A 63 39.46 -23.52 -4.34
C PHE A 63 40.79 -24.29 -4.27
N GLY A 64 41.26 -24.83 -5.40
CA GLY A 64 42.53 -25.53 -5.53
C GLY A 64 42.48 -27.00 -5.06
N PRO A 65 43.59 -27.74 -5.24
CA PRO A 65 43.65 -29.18 -4.98
C PRO A 65 43.48 -29.55 -3.51
N SER A 66 43.64 -28.60 -2.58
CA SER A 66 43.43 -28.83 -1.14
C SER A 66 41.96 -29.02 -0.76
N ALA A 67 41.03 -28.67 -1.65
CA ALA A 67 39.60 -28.95 -1.47
C ALA A 67 39.22 -30.42 -1.72
N LEU A 68 40.17 -31.27 -2.14
CA LEU A 68 39.96 -32.68 -2.46
C LEU A 68 40.76 -33.59 -1.52
N GLN A 69 40.19 -34.75 -1.22
CA GLN A 69 40.90 -35.87 -0.60
C GLN A 69 41.79 -36.60 -1.61
N PRO A 70 42.77 -37.42 -1.17
CA PRO A 70 43.63 -38.19 -2.05
C PRO A 70 42.90 -39.16 -2.99
N ASP A 71 41.68 -39.58 -2.63
CA ASP A 71 40.82 -40.44 -3.45
C ASP A 71 40.00 -39.67 -4.50
N GLY A 72 40.18 -38.34 -4.58
CA GLY A 72 39.48 -37.46 -5.51
C GLY A 72 38.09 -37.03 -5.06
N SER A 73 37.66 -37.37 -3.84
CA SER A 73 36.41 -36.89 -3.25
C SER A 73 36.55 -35.50 -2.60
N LEU A 74 35.45 -34.79 -2.35
CA LEU A 74 35.47 -33.47 -1.70
C LEU A 74 35.91 -33.58 -0.23
N ASP A 75 36.93 -32.80 0.17
CA ASP A 75 37.34 -32.71 1.57
C ASP A 75 36.41 -31.79 2.37
N ARG A 76 35.35 -32.38 2.95
CA ARG A 76 34.35 -31.65 3.74
C ARG A 76 34.93 -30.97 4.98
N ALA A 77 35.98 -31.53 5.59
CA ALA A 77 36.59 -30.94 6.78
C ALA A 77 37.38 -29.69 6.40
N TRP A 78 38.12 -29.75 5.30
CA TRP A 78 38.81 -28.58 4.75
C TRP A 78 37.83 -27.48 4.33
N MET A 79 36.76 -27.84 3.62
CA MET A 79 35.70 -26.90 3.21
C MET A 79 35.04 -26.21 4.42
N ALA A 80 34.75 -26.97 5.49
CA ALA A 80 34.20 -26.42 6.74
C ALA A 80 35.13 -25.38 7.37
N ALA A 81 36.44 -25.63 7.38
CA ALA A 81 37.42 -24.74 8.00
C ALA A 81 37.74 -23.48 7.19
N HIS A 82 37.68 -23.55 5.85
CA HIS A 82 38.20 -22.47 4.97
C HIS A 82 37.16 -21.79 4.10
N VAL A 83 36.00 -22.43 3.86
CA VAL A 83 34.96 -21.89 2.97
C VAL A 83 33.72 -21.50 3.76
N PHE A 84 33.27 -22.31 4.72
CA PHE A 84 32.09 -21.99 5.51
C PHE A 84 32.32 -20.96 6.63
N ALA A 85 33.59 -20.64 6.92
CA ALA A 85 33.99 -19.59 7.86
C ALA A 85 34.26 -18.22 7.21
N ASP A 86 34.20 -18.13 5.87
CA ASP A 86 34.47 -16.91 5.08
C ASP A 86 33.27 -16.62 4.15
N ASP A 87 32.64 -15.45 4.33
CA ASP A 87 31.45 -15.05 3.57
C ASP A 87 31.69 -14.91 2.07
N ALA A 88 32.87 -14.42 1.66
CA ALA A 88 33.22 -14.27 0.25
C ALA A 88 33.47 -15.63 -0.39
N ALA A 89 34.16 -16.53 0.31
CA ALA A 89 34.40 -17.89 -0.14
C ALA A 89 33.09 -18.69 -0.26
N ARG A 90 32.19 -18.56 0.72
CA ARG A 90 30.85 -19.17 0.70
C ARG A 90 30.01 -18.67 -0.48
N THR A 91 30.05 -17.38 -0.78
CA THR A 91 29.35 -16.78 -1.92
C THR A 91 29.85 -17.37 -3.24
N ARG A 92 31.19 -17.46 -3.41
CA ARG A 92 31.79 -18.05 -4.61
C ARG A 92 31.46 -19.53 -4.78
N LEU A 93 31.46 -20.33 -3.70
CA LEU A 93 31.06 -21.74 -3.75
C LEU A 93 29.60 -21.88 -4.23
N ASN A 94 28.73 -21.05 -3.67
CA ASN A 94 27.31 -21.00 -3.99
C ASN A 94 27.05 -20.66 -5.47
N GLU A 95 27.77 -19.69 -6.05
CA GLU A 95 27.67 -19.34 -7.47
C GLU A 95 28.02 -20.51 -8.41
N LEU A 96 28.96 -21.37 -8.00
CA LEU A 96 29.35 -22.54 -8.78
C LEU A 96 28.31 -23.67 -8.68
N LEU A 97 27.77 -23.92 -7.49
CA LEU A 97 26.94 -25.09 -7.23
C LEU A 97 25.46 -24.88 -7.55
N HIS A 98 24.91 -23.68 -7.33
CA HIS A 98 23.46 -23.48 -7.49
C HIS A 98 22.91 -23.76 -8.89
N PRO A 99 23.52 -23.26 -10.00
CA PRO A 99 22.99 -23.54 -11.33
C PRO A 99 22.95 -25.05 -11.63
N ARG A 100 23.91 -25.80 -11.09
CA ARG A 100 24.02 -27.26 -11.26
C ARG A 100 23.00 -28.02 -10.42
N ILE A 101 22.75 -27.56 -9.18
CA ILE A 101 21.68 -28.09 -8.32
C ILE A 101 20.31 -27.83 -8.97
N GLU A 102 20.10 -26.63 -9.51
CA GLU A 102 18.87 -26.26 -10.22
C GLU A 102 18.65 -27.14 -11.46
N ALA A 103 19.69 -27.36 -12.29
CA ALA A 103 19.60 -28.24 -13.46
C ALA A 103 19.30 -29.70 -13.10
N LEU A 104 19.93 -30.22 -12.03
CA LEU A 104 19.66 -31.58 -11.56
C LEU A 104 18.24 -31.73 -11.01
N LEU A 105 17.76 -30.71 -10.28
CA LEU A 105 16.37 -30.65 -9.81
C LEU A 105 15.39 -30.64 -10.97
N GLU A 106 15.64 -29.85 -12.01
CA GLU A 106 14.81 -29.79 -13.22
C GLU A 106 14.75 -31.16 -13.92
N ALA A 107 15.89 -31.81 -14.11
CA ALA A 107 15.95 -33.15 -14.68
C ALA A 107 15.17 -34.17 -13.83
N ARG A 108 15.25 -34.06 -12.49
CA ARG A 108 14.53 -34.94 -11.57
C ARG A 108 13.02 -34.75 -11.65
N LEU A 109 12.56 -33.49 -11.68
CA LEU A 109 11.14 -33.16 -11.79
C LEU A 109 10.59 -33.51 -13.19
N GLY A 110 11.36 -33.26 -14.25
CA GLY A 110 11.01 -33.61 -15.62
C GLY A 110 10.95 -35.12 -15.89
N GLY A 111 11.67 -35.93 -15.10
CA GLY A 111 11.62 -37.39 -15.16
C GLY A 111 10.45 -38.02 -14.41
N LEU A 112 9.63 -37.24 -13.69
CA LEU A 112 8.44 -37.75 -12.99
C LEU A 112 7.30 -38.00 -13.97
N SER A 113 6.49 -39.04 -13.70
CA SER A 113 5.28 -39.33 -14.48
C SER A 113 4.31 -38.15 -14.42
N PRO A 114 3.61 -37.80 -15.52
CA PRO A 114 2.52 -36.82 -15.48
C PRO A 114 1.42 -37.14 -14.46
N ASP A 115 1.21 -38.43 -14.17
CA ASP A 115 0.22 -38.92 -13.21
C ASP A 115 0.71 -38.89 -11.74
N THR A 116 1.89 -38.32 -11.49
CA THR A 116 2.40 -38.14 -10.13
C THR A 116 1.46 -37.24 -9.34
N ARG A 117 1.11 -37.65 -8.12
CA ARG A 117 0.17 -36.91 -7.26
C ARG A 117 0.65 -35.48 -6.94
N GLY A 118 1.95 -35.32 -6.80
CA GLY A 118 2.66 -34.07 -6.56
C GLY A 118 4.11 -34.32 -6.18
N ALA A 119 4.91 -33.25 -6.13
CA ALA A 119 6.31 -33.32 -5.71
C ALA A 119 6.54 -32.43 -4.49
N VAL A 120 7.26 -32.95 -3.49
CA VAL A 120 7.73 -32.22 -2.30
C VAL A 120 9.21 -31.96 -2.45
N LEU A 121 9.61 -30.70 -2.34
CA LEU A 121 11.02 -30.30 -2.31
C LEU A 121 11.40 -29.83 -0.91
N ASP A 122 12.50 -30.36 -0.39
CA ASP A 122 13.13 -29.82 0.80
C ASP A 122 13.69 -28.43 0.52
N ALA A 123 13.06 -27.39 1.10
CA ALA A 123 13.22 -26.02 0.64
C ALA A 123 13.95 -25.12 1.64
N ALA A 124 14.73 -25.70 2.58
CA ALA A 124 15.47 -24.95 3.59
C ALA A 124 16.26 -23.75 3.01
N LEU A 125 16.98 -23.97 1.90
CA LEU A 125 17.76 -22.94 1.20
C LEU A 125 16.94 -21.92 0.39
N TRP A 126 15.66 -22.22 0.09
CA TRP A 126 14.81 -21.37 -0.75
C TRP A 126 14.03 -20.34 0.08
N VAL A 127 13.76 -20.65 1.35
CA VAL A 127 13.16 -19.71 2.32
C VAL A 127 14.09 -18.55 2.60
N GLU A 128 15.35 -18.85 2.91
CA GLU A 128 16.40 -17.87 3.22
C GLU A 128 16.72 -16.93 2.04
N ARG A 129 16.18 -17.23 0.85
CA ARG A 129 16.38 -16.47 -0.40
C ARG A 129 15.11 -15.85 -0.96
N GLY A 130 14.00 -15.88 -0.21
CA GLY A 130 12.72 -15.31 -0.65
C GLY A 130 12.10 -15.99 -1.87
N ARG A 131 12.47 -17.25 -2.16
CA ARG A 131 12.04 -17.99 -3.36
C ARG A 131 10.83 -18.89 -3.15
N ALA A 132 10.10 -18.74 -2.04
CA ALA A 132 8.91 -19.55 -1.72
C ALA A 132 7.77 -19.45 -2.76
N HIS A 133 7.77 -18.41 -3.58
CA HIS A 133 6.82 -18.19 -4.68
C HIS A 133 7.02 -19.12 -5.88
N HIS A 134 8.08 -19.94 -5.91
CA HIS A 134 8.28 -20.96 -6.95
C HIS A 134 7.47 -22.24 -6.72
N PHE A 135 6.93 -22.42 -5.51
CA PHE A 135 6.11 -23.57 -5.16
C PHE A 135 4.62 -23.22 -5.25
N ASP A 136 3.77 -24.21 -5.53
CA ASP A 136 2.31 -24.03 -5.46
C ASP A 136 1.85 -23.91 -4.00
N ALA A 137 2.53 -24.59 -3.07
CA ALA A 137 2.39 -24.46 -1.62
C ALA A 137 3.77 -24.47 -0.94
N PHE A 138 3.86 -23.82 0.21
CA PHE A 138 5.04 -23.74 1.06
C PHE A 138 4.65 -24.05 2.50
N TRP A 139 5.07 -25.19 3.02
CA TRP A 139 4.76 -25.61 4.38
C TRP A 139 6.00 -25.55 5.26
N VAL A 140 5.83 -25.05 6.48
CA VAL A 140 6.88 -24.99 7.49
C VAL A 140 6.50 -25.91 8.63
N VAL A 141 7.37 -26.85 8.97
CA VAL A 141 7.23 -27.69 10.15
C VAL A 141 8.01 -27.05 11.29
N ASP A 142 7.35 -26.79 12.40
CA ASP A 142 8.00 -26.30 13.62
C ASP A 142 7.63 -27.14 14.84
N ALA A 143 8.34 -26.95 15.95
CA ALA A 143 8.04 -27.59 17.23
C ALA A 143 8.58 -26.72 18.39
N PRO A 144 8.01 -26.84 19.61
CA PRO A 144 8.52 -26.17 20.79
C PRO A 144 10.03 -26.36 20.98
N GLU A 145 10.75 -25.30 21.36
CA GLU A 145 12.21 -25.30 21.43
C GLU A 145 12.76 -26.42 22.31
N ASP A 146 12.16 -26.62 23.49
CA ASP A 146 12.56 -27.68 24.43
C ASP A 146 12.46 -29.07 23.80
N LEU A 147 11.42 -29.32 22.99
CA LEU A 147 11.24 -30.57 22.26
C LEU A 147 12.25 -30.73 21.14
N ARG A 148 12.53 -29.66 20.37
CA ARG A 148 13.58 -29.68 19.33
C ARG A 148 14.96 -29.95 19.93
N LEU A 149 15.27 -29.32 21.06
CA LEU A 149 16.53 -29.48 21.78
C LEU A 149 16.69 -30.92 22.26
N ALA A 150 15.66 -31.49 22.92
CA ALA A 150 15.67 -32.88 23.36
C ALA A 150 15.82 -33.87 22.19
N ARG A 151 15.09 -33.66 21.09
CA ARG A 151 15.19 -34.47 19.87
C ARG A 151 16.58 -34.38 19.24
N LEU A 152 17.16 -33.19 19.16
CA LEU A 152 18.48 -32.96 18.58
C LEU A 152 19.59 -33.59 19.41
N MET A 153 19.56 -33.42 20.74
CA MET A 153 20.51 -34.05 21.66
C MET A 153 20.45 -35.58 21.55
N LYS A 154 19.25 -36.16 21.48
CA LYS A 154 19.07 -37.61 21.33
C LYS A 154 19.55 -38.14 19.98
N ARG A 155 19.30 -37.41 18.89
CA ARG A 155 19.66 -37.82 17.53
C ARG A 155 21.17 -37.77 17.29
N ASP A 156 21.82 -36.70 17.76
CA ASP A 156 23.21 -36.38 17.39
C ASP A 156 24.21 -36.55 18.55
N GLY A 157 23.75 -36.95 19.75
CA GLY A 157 24.61 -37.19 20.91
C GLY A 157 25.30 -35.91 21.45
N LEU A 158 24.69 -34.74 21.26
CA LEU A 158 25.28 -33.43 21.59
C LEU A 158 25.03 -33.01 23.04
N SER A 159 25.93 -32.19 23.59
CA SER A 159 25.67 -31.44 24.83
C SER A 159 24.57 -30.40 24.60
N ARG A 160 23.89 -29.99 25.68
CA ARG A 160 22.82 -28.98 25.63
C ARG A 160 23.29 -27.68 24.99
N ASP A 161 24.47 -27.21 25.36
CA ASP A 161 25.04 -25.95 24.84
C ASP A 161 25.38 -26.03 23.35
N ALA A 162 25.94 -27.17 22.90
CA ALA A 162 26.24 -27.40 21.49
C ALA A 162 24.95 -27.53 20.64
N ALA A 163 23.91 -28.16 21.18
CA ALA A 163 22.61 -28.26 20.53
C ALA A 163 21.89 -26.90 20.43
N LEU A 164 21.97 -26.09 21.49
CA LEU A 164 21.39 -24.74 21.53
C LEU A 164 22.10 -23.80 20.55
N ALA A 165 23.43 -23.86 20.47
CA ALA A 165 24.20 -23.08 19.49
C ALA A 165 23.79 -23.40 18.04
N ARG A 166 23.54 -24.68 17.72
CA ARG A 166 23.07 -25.11 16.39
C ARG A 166 21.64 -24.66 16.10
N LEU A 167 20.75 -24.70 17.10
CA LEU A 167 19.38 -24.20 16.98
C LEU A 167 19.36 -22.69 16.68
N ARG A 168 20.18 -21.91 17.40
CA ARG A 168 20.25 -20.44 17.27
C ARG A 168 20.97 -19.96 16.01
N ALA A 169 21.75 -20.83 15.36
CA ALA A 169 22.44 -20.51 14.10
C ALA A 169 21.52 -20.62 12.86
N GLN A 170 20.28 -21.09 13.01
CA GLN A 170 19.30 -21.16 11.93
C GLN A 170 18.40 -19.92 11.94
N ALA A 171 17.74 -19.65 10.80
CA ALA A 171 16.63 -18.71 10.75
C ALA A 171 15.63 -18.96 11.89
N THR A 172 14.98 -17.93 12.38
CA THR A 172 13.98 -18.06 13.44
C THR A 172 12.72 -18.77 12.92
N ALA A 173 11.87 -19.24 13.84
CA ALA A 173 10.56 -19.78 13.50
C ALA A 173 9.72 -18.77 12.70
N SER A 174 9.73 -17.50 13.15
CA SER A 174 8.99 -16.39 12.55
C SER A 174 9.45 -16.08 11.13
N GLU A 175 10.78 -16.07 10.87
CA GLU A 175 11.31 -15.86 9.52
C GLU A 175 10.88 -16.96 8.54
N ARG A 176 10.82 -18.22 8.99
CA ARG A 176 10.31 -19.30 8.14
C ARG A 176 8.80 -19.18 7.91
N ALA A 177 8.05 -18.84 8.94
CA ALA A 177 6.59 -18.66 8.86
C ALA A 177 6.19 -17.50 7.93
N LEU A 178 7.06 -16.49 7.77
CA LEU A 178 6.86 -15.36 6.86
C LEU A 178 6.64 -15.80 5.40
N HIS A 179 6.93 -17.03 5.01
CA HIS A 179 6.71 -17.45 3.62
C HIS A 179 5.82 -18.69 3.48
N ALA A 180 5.22 -19.15 4.58
CA ALA A 180 4.44 -20.38 4.65
C ALA A 180 2.95 -20.14 4.37
N ASP A 181 2.33 -21.03 3.57
CA ASP A 181 0.87 -21.18 3.52
C ASP A 181 0.33 -21.96 4.73
N LEU A 182 1.20 -22.75 5.36
CA LEU A 182 0.86 -23.57 6.52
C LEU A 182 2.08 -23.73 7.42
N VAL A 183 1.90 -23.40 8.70
CA VAL A 183 2.83 -23.79 9.76
C VAL A 183 2.26 -25.02 10.46
N ILE A 184 3.03 -26.10 10.48
CA ILE A 184 2.68 -27.39 11.08
C ILE A 184 3.39 -27.47 12.42
N GLU A 185 2.65 -27.33 13.51
CA GLU A 185 3.18 -27.44 14.87
C GLU A 185 3.29 -28.92 15.29
N ASN A 186 4.50 -29.46 15.27
CA ASN A 186 4.81 -30.83 15.69
C ASN A 186 5.21 -30.89 17.18
N ASP A 187 4.26 -30.51 18.03
CA ASP A 187 4.34 -30.50 19.49
C ASP A 187 4.15 -31.88 20.15
N GLY A 188 3.80 -32.90 19.35
CA GLY A 188 3.50 -34.26 19.82
C GLY A 188 2.03 -34.66 19.66
N SER A 189 1.17 -33.76 19.18
CA SER A 189 -0.20 -34.06 18.75
C SER A 189 -0.25 -34.93 17.48
N ASP A 190 -1.41 -35.52 17.20
CA ASP A 190 -1.65 -36.25 15.95
C ASP A 190 -1.87 -35.26 14.79
N LEU A 191 -0.98 -35.31 13.80
CA LEU A 191 -0.99 -34.43 12.64
C LEU A 191 -1.80 -34.99 11.45
N CYS A 192 -2.33 -36.21 11.53
CA CYS A 192 -2.93 -36.88 10.38
C CYS A 192 -4.12 -36.12 9.78
N GLU A 193 -5.02 -35.61 10.61
CA GLU A 193 -6.19 -34.85 10.15
C GLU A 193 -5.78 -33.54 9.48
N LEU A 194 -4.90 -32.78 10.13
CA LEU A 194 -4.36 -31.52 9.60
C LEU A 194 -3.68 -31.72 8.24
N LEU A 195 -2.78 -32.70 8.14
CA LEU A 195 -2.05 -33.00 6.92
C LEU A 195 -2.98 -33.47 5.79
N THR A 196 -4.01 -34.26 6.13
CA THR A 196 -5.02 -34.71 5.15
C THR A 196 -5.83 -33.53 4.61
N GLY A 197 -6.29 -32.62 5.47
CA GLY A 197 -7.02 -31.43 5.06
C GLY A 197 -6.16 -30.48 4.21
N ALA A 198 -4.92 -30.24 4.63
CA ALA A 198 -3.98 -29.38 3.91
C ALA A 198 -3.62 -29.93 2.52
N GLU A 199 -3.40 -31.24 2.40
CA GLU A 199 -3.15 -31.92 1.13
C GLU A 199 -4.36 -31.82 0.19
N ALA A 200 -5.57 -32.09 0.71
CA ALA A 200 -6.79 -32.00 -0.07
C ALA A 200 -7.03 -30.58 -0.62
N GLY A 201 -6.77 -29.56 0.21
CA GLY A 201 -6.82 -28.16 -0.20
C GLY A 201 -5.86 -27.87 -1.35
N LEU A 202 -4.58 -28.25 -1.19
CA LEU A 202 -3.56 -28.06 -2.23
C LEU A 202 -3.95 -28.76 -3.54
N LEU A 203 -4.42 -30.00 -3.49
CA LEU A 203 -4.82 -30.74 -4.70
C LEU A 203 -6.00 -30.10 -5.42
N ALA A 204 -6.91 -29.44 -4.68
CA ALA A 204 -8.09 -28.79 -5.25
C ALA A 204 -7.76 -27.47 -5.99
N ASP A 205 -6.78 -26.70 -5.51
CA ASP A 205 -6.56 -25.33 -5.95
C ASP A 205 -5.14 -25.03 -6.49
N TRP A 206 -4.24 -26.01 -6.56
CA TRP A 206 -2.84 -25.75 -6.97
C TRP A 206 -2.70 -25.06 -8.32
N LYS A 207 -3.60 -25.31 -9.28
CA LYS A 207 -3.59 -24.62 -10.59
C LYS A 207 -3.87 -23.12 -10.43
N VAL A 208 -4.78 -22.78 -9.52
CA VAL A 208 -5.06 -21.39 -9.14
C VAL A 208 -3.86 -20.83 -8.39
N ARG A 209 -3.28 -21.55 -7.41
CA ARG A 209 -2.06 -21.13 -6.70
C ARG A 209 -0.87 -20.90 -7.64
N ARG A 210 -0.76 -21.70 -8.70
CA ARG A 210 0.25 -21.56 -9.75
C ARG A 210 -0.03 -20.41 -10.69
N ALA A 211 -1.29 -20.19 -11.06
CA ALA A 211 -1.68 -19.05 -11.88
C ALA A 211 -1.53 -17.73 -11.12
N ARG A 212 -1.60 -17.78 -9.78
CA ARG A 212 -1.24 -16.65 -8.93
C ARG A 212 0.26 -16.38 -9.02
N THR A 213 0.59 -15.09 -9.11
CA THR A 213 1.95 -14.60 -8.88
C THR A 213 2.32 -14.67 -7.39
N TRP A 214 1.35 -14.86 -6.47
CA TRP A 214 1.59 -14.71 -5.02
C TRP A 214 0.61 -15.45 -4.06
N ARG A 215 1.02 -15.67 -2.79
CA ARG A 215 0.27 -16.39 -1.73
C ARG A 215 -0.62 -15.45 -0.89
N PRO A 216 -1.95 -15.68 -0.73
CA PRO A 216 -2.79 -14.91 0.19
C PRO A 216 -2.54 -15.28 1.67
N ASP A 217 -2.81 -14.31 2.57
CA ASP A 217 -2.88 -14.46 4.04
C ASP A 217 -1.63 -14.97 4.76
N MET A 218 -0.68 -14.08 5.05
CA MET A 218 0.37 -14.40 6.04
C MET A 218 0.01 -13.81 7.39
N PRO A 219 0.29 -14.52 8.50
CA PRO A 219 0.02 -14.04 9.84
C PRO A 219 0.80 -12.77 10.15
N ALA A 220 0.38 -12.06 11.22
CA ALA A 220 1.15 -10.96 11.77
C ALA A 220 2.62 -11.38 11.94
N PRO A 221 3.59 -10.59 11.42
CA PRO A 221 4.98 -11.00 11.37
C PRO A 221 5.63 -11.11 12.76
N PHE A 222 5.05 -10.45 13.76
CA PHE A 222 5.50 -10.45 15.15
C PHE A 222 4.32 -10.59 16.09
N SER A 223 4.52 -11.29 17.21
CA SER A 223 3.53 -11.40 18.27
C SER A 223 3.42 -10.10 19.09
N ALA A 224 2.30 -9.93 19.79
CA ALA A 224 2.11 -8.80 20.71
C ALA A 224 3.22 -8.72 21.77
N GLU A 225 3.71 -9.86 22.26
CA GLU A 225 4.79 -9.92 23.24
C GLU A 225 6.14 -9.50 22.63
N GLN A 226 6.43 -9.93 21.40
CA GLN A 226 7.61 -9.47 20.67
C GLN A 226 7.60 -7.95 20.48
N LEU A 227 6.48 -7.37 20.05
CA LEU A 227 6.35 -5.93 19.89
C LEU A 227 6.41 -5.18 21.23
N ARG A 228 5.91 -5.78 22.31
CA ARG A 228 6.05 -5.25 23.67
C ARG A 228 7.51 -5.17 24.11
N LEU A 229 8.33 -6.17 23.78
CA LEU A 229 9.77 -6.16 24.05
C LEU A 229 10.46 -5.01 23.29
N VAL A 230 10.13 -4.82 22.01
CA VAL A 230 10.66 -3.70 21.21
C VAL A 230 10.29 -2.35 21.84
N LEU A 231 9.04 -2.16 22.27
CA LEU A 231 8.59 -0.94 22.95
C LEU A 231 9.30 -0.72 24.29
N THR A 232 9.59 -1.81 25.02
CA THR A 232 10.35 -1.77 26.28
C THR A 232 11.78 -1.30 26.04
N ASP A 233 12.46 -1.82 25.00
CA ASP A 233 13.79 -1.37 24.59
C ASP A 233 13.77 0.09 24.11
N LEU A 234 12.74 0.47 23.35
CA LEU A 234 12.57 1.82 22.80
C LEU A 234 12.44 2.86 23.92
N LEU A 235 11.66 2.55 24.95
CA LEU A 235 11.38 3.45 26.08
C LEU A 235 12.23 3.13 27.32
N SER A 236 13.36 2.45 27.13
CA SER A 236 14.25 2.01 28.23
C SER A 236 15.00 3.16 28.91
N ARG A 237 15.04 4.34 28.28
CA ARG A 237 15.80 5.51 28.75
C ARG A 237 14.97 6.80 28.73
N GLY A 238 13.68 6.69 29.01
CA GLY A 238 12.72 7.80 28.95
C GLY A 238 11.93 7.86 27.64
N GLY A 239 11.06 8.88 27.54
CA GLY A 239 10.09 9.06 26.47
C GLY A 239 8.65 9.06 26.99
N ASP A 240 7.76 9.75 26.27
CA ASP A 240 6.34 9.89 26.61
C ASP A 240 5.46 8.95 25.80
N TYR A 241 5.95 8.54 24.63
CA TYR A 241 5.24 7.71 23.66
C TYR A 241 6.24 6.92 22.81
N GLY A 242 5.93 5.64 22.60
CA GLY A 242 6.66 4.74 21.71
C GLY A 242 5.70 4.03 20.77
N GLU A 243 6.12 3.85 19.52
CA GLU A 243 5.34 3.17 18.49
C GLU A 243 6.25 2.27 17.65
N VAL A 244 5.71 1.10 17.31
CA VAL A 244 6.21 0.23 16.25
C VAL A 244 5.10 0.11 15.21
N PHE A 245 5.33 0.64 14.01
CA PHE A 245 4.42 0.52 12.87
C PHE A 245 5.00 -0.48 11.88
N VAL A 246 4.30 -1.59 11.65
CA VAL A 246 4.69 -2.64 10.71
C VAL A 246 3.75 -2.60 9.53
N GLU A 247 4.30 -2.62 8.32
CA GLU A 247 3.55 -2.58 7.09
C GLU A 247 3.94 -3.75 6.18
N ARG A 248 2.91 -4.36 5.61
CA ARG A 248 3.06 -5.14 4.39
C ARG A 248 2.10 -4.64 3.33
N ARG A 249 2.61 -4.37 2.13
CA ARG A 249 1.81 -3.89 1.00
C ARG A 249 2.11 -4.71 -0.23
N ARG A 250 1.06 -5.03 -0.99
CA ARG A 250 1.13 -5.60 -2.33
C ARG A 250 0.47 -4.62 -3.27
N ALA A 251 1.02 -4.48 -4.47
CA ALA A 251 0.43 -3.60 -5.47
C ALA A 251 0.71 -4.09 -6.89
N HIS A 252 -0.27 -3.90 -7.77
CA HIS A 252 -0.08 -4.02 -9.20
C HIS A 252 -0.28 -2.66 -9.86
N ALA A 253 0.48 -2.40 -10.91
CA ALA A 253 0.23 -1.29 -11.81
C ALA A 253 0.36 -1.77 -13.25
N LEU A 254 -0.63 -1.45 -14.07
CA LEU A 254 -0.65 -1.72 -15.50
C LEU A 254 -0.78 -0.41 -16.26
N GLY A 255 -0.03 -0.28 -17.34
CA GLY A 255 -0.08 0.85 -18.24
C GLY A 255 -0.19 0.36 -19.67
N MET A 256 -1.28 0.75 -20.33
CA MET A 256 -1.45 0.55 -21.76
C MET A 256 -1.42 1.90 -22.46
N ASP A 257 -0.63 1.98 -23.53
CA ASP A 257 -0.59 3.12 -24.42
C ASP A 257 -0.78 2.65 -25.86
N ASP A 258 -1.77 3.25 -26.52
CA ASP A 258 -2.10 3.04 -27.92
C ASP A 258 -2.19 1.56 -28.36
N GLY A 259 -2.92 0.77 -27.55
CA GLY A 259 -3.16 -0.66 -27.76
C GLY A 259 -2.02 -1.59 -27.32
N ARG A 260 -0.88 -1.03 -26.87
CA ARG A 260 0.29 -1.78 -26.39
C ARG A 260 0.37 -1.73 -24.87
N MET A 261 0.70 -2.86 -24.26
CA MET A 261 0.96 -2.91 -22.82
C MET A 261 2.40 -2.48 -22.60
N GLU A 262 2.60 -1.27 -22.07
CA GLU A 262 3.92 -0.68 -21.83
C GLU A 262 4.42 -1.04 -20.43
N ASP A 263 3.54 -0.95 -19.42
CA ASP A 263 3.88 -1.19 -18.02
C ASP A 263 3.12 -2.39 -17.46
N VAL A 264 3.85 -3.31 -16.83
CA VAL A 264 3.30 -4.36 -15.96
C VAL A 264 4.18 -4.47 -14.74
N LEU A 265 3.72 -3.91 -13.63
CA LEU A 265 4.43 -3.92 -12.35
C LEU A 265 3.64 -4.71 -11.33
N ALA A 266 4.34 -5.60 -10.64
CA ALA A 266 3.87 -6.28 -9.44
C ALA A 266 4.91 -6.05 -8.35
N SER A 267 4.49 -5.50 -7.22
CA SER A 267 5.38 -5.15 -6.13
C SER A 267 4.86 -5.69 -4.80
N GLU A 268 5.81 -6.02 -3.94
CA GLU A 268 5.57 -6.32 -2.54
C GLU A 268 6.56 -5.51 -1.70
N THR A 269 6.04 -4.93 -0.63
CA THR A 269 6.80 -4.18 0.35
C THR A 269 6.52 -4.76 1.72
N PHE A 270 7.57 -5.02 2.48
CA PHE A 270 7.50 -5.38 3.89
C PHE A 270 8.54 -4.57 4.66
N GLY A 271 8.11 -3.90 5.72
CA GLY A 271 8.98 -3.08 6.54
C GLY A 271 8.32 -2.67 7.84
N ALA A 272 9.09 -2.04 8.71
CA ALA A 272 8.56 -1.43 9.92
C ALA A 272 9.30 -0.14 10.26
N SER A 273 8.69 0.65 11.13
CA SER A 273 9.33 1.81 11.73
C SER A 273 9.11 1.85 13.22
N LEU A 274 10.05 2.50 13.89
CA LEU A 274 10.01 2.80 15.31
C LEU A 274 9.98 4.31 15.47
N ARG A 275 9.11 4.77 16.36
CA ARG A 275 8.98 6.19 16.69
C ARG A 275 8.97 6.37 18.20
N LEU A 276 9.91 7.15 18.71
CA LEU A 276 9.99 7.58 20.11
C LEU A 276 9.72 9.08 20.18
N VAL A 277 8.80 9.49 21.04
CA VAL A 277 8.51 10.90 21.31
C VAL A 277 8.85 11.23 22.75
N GLU A 278 9.60 12.31 22.94
CA GLU A 278 10.01 12.86 24.24
C GLU A 278 9.89 14.38 24.18
N GLY A 279 8.84 14.92 24.82
CA GLY A 279 8.37 16.28 24.63
C GLY A 279 8.11 16.60 23.16
N GLU A 280 8.80 17.61 22.64
CA GLU A 280 8.71 18.02 21.24
C GLU A 280 9.60 17.18 20.30
N THR A 281 10.54 16.41 20.86
CA THR A 281 11.53 15.64 20.11
C THR A 281 10.91 14.36 19.58
N THR A 282 11.21 14.02 18.32
CA THR A 282 10.81 12.76 17.71
C THR A 282 12.07 12.08 17.18
N ARG A 283 12.30 10.83 17.58
CA ARG A 283 13.36 9.96 17.07
C ARG A 283 12.72 8.85 16.26
N PHE A 284 13.28 8.55 15.10
CA PHE A 284 12.67 7.68 14.12
C PHE A 284 13.72 6.78 13.46
N ALA A 285 13.34 5.53 13.20
CA ALA A 285 14.09 4.61 12.37
C ALA A 285 13.10 3.78 11.55
N ASP A 286 13.46 3.48 10.30
CA ASP A 286 12.74 2.52 9.45
C ASP A 286 13.66 1.36 9.07
N LEU A 287 13.05 0.19 8.87
CA LEU A 287 13.74 -1.04 8.52
C LEU A 287 12.98 -1.75 7.41
N ILE A 288 13.73 -2.22 6.42
CA ILE A 288 13.21 -3.06 5.34
C ILE A 288 13.29 -4.51 5.81
N ALA A 289 12.17 -5.24 5.70
CA ALA A 289 12.07 -6.65 6.10
C ALA A 289 12.74 -6.98 7.45
N PRO A 290 12.38 -6.28 8.55
CA PRO A 290 13.09 -6.40 9.82
C PRO A 290 12.93 -7.78 10.46
N THR A 291 13.93 -8.18 11.24
CA THR A 291 13.82 -9.25 12.25
C THR A 291 13.47 -8.65 13.61
N ILE A 292 13.05 -9.48 14.57
CA ILE A 292 12.76 -8.99 15.92
C ILE A 292 14.02 -8.44 16.60
N GLU A 293 15.17 -9.07 16.39
CA GLU A 293 16.46 -8.61 16.89
C GLU A 293 16.83 -7.25 16.30
N GLY A 294 16.62 -7.05 15.00
CA GLY A 294 16.88 -5.77 14.32
C GLY A 294 15.96 -4.65 14.81
N LEU A 295 14.70 -4.95 15.12
CA LEU A 295 13.79 -3.99 15.76
C LEU A 295 14.29 -3.60 17.15
N CYS A 296 14.68 -4.57 17.99
CA CYS A 296 15.19 -4.28 19.33
C CYS A 296 16.52 -3.51 19.30
N GLU A 297 17.43 -3.81 18.36
CA GLU A 297 18.66 -3.05 18.17
C GLU A 297 18.39 -1.59 17.76
N SER A 298 17.48 -1.39 16.82
CA SER A 298 17.06 -0.05 16.40
C SER A 298 16.37 0.70 17.55
N ALA A 299 15.54 0.01 18.34
CA ALA A 299 14.88 0.57 19.51
C ALA A 299 15.90 1.09 20.53
N ARG A 300 16.92 0.30 20.88
CA ARG A 300 18.00 0.72 21.78
C ARG A 300 18.81 1.89 21.21
N THR A 301 19.02 1.92 19.89
CA THR A 301 19.70 3.03 19.20
C THR A 301 18.91 4.33 19.35
N LEU A 302 17.58 4.30 19.14
CA LEU A 302 16.71 5.46 19.34
C LEU A 302 16.60 5.88 20.82
N ALA A 303 16.68 4.93 21.75
CA ALA A 303 16.65 5.19 23.20
C ALA A 303 17.97 5.80 23.71
N ALA A 304 19.11 5.51 23.06
CA ALA A 304 20.45 5.84 23.56
C ALA A 304 20.70 7.30 23.96
N PRO A 305 20.12 8.32 23.30
CA PRO A 305 20.27 9.71 23.74
C PRO A 305 19.48 10.07 25.02
N GLY A 306 18.49 9.27 25.43
CA GLY A 306 17.65 9.53 26.59
C GLY A 306 18.34 9.27 27.93
N SER A 307 17.85 9.88 29.00
CA SER A 307 18.36 9.68 30.37
C SER A 307 17.27 9.48 31.42
N GLY A 308 16.02 9.30 30.98
CA GLY A 308 14.88 9.07 31.85
C GLY A 308 14.81 7.65 32.40
N PRO A 309 13.91 7.38 33.35
CA PRO A 309 13.67 6.02 33.84
C PRO A 309 13.09 5.14 32.72
N ALA A 310 13.34 3.84 32.81
CA ALA A 310 12.75 2.87 31.90
C ALA A 310 11.23 2.79 32.10
N ALA A 311 10.49 2.78 30.99
CA ALA A 311 9.05 2.62 31.00
C ALA A 311 8.62 1.20 31.38
N ALA A 312 7.60 1.08 32.22
CA ALA A 312 6.99 -0.21 32.59
C ALA A 312 5.84 -0.55 31.65
N ILE A 313 6.14 -1.09 30.47
CA ILE A 313 5.14 -1.35 29.43
C ILE A 313 4.28 -2.58 29.77
N PRO A 314 2.96 -2.43 29.98
CA PRO A 314 2.07 -3.56 30.25
C PRO A 314 1.87 -4.42 29.00
N ALA A 315 1.18 -5.56 29.15
CA ALA A 315 0.74 -6.38 28.02
C ALA A 315 -0.07 -5.54 27.02
N LEU A 316 0.20 -5.71 25.73
CA LEU A 316 -0.49 -4.95 24.69
C LEU A 316 -1.93 -5.42 24.57
N VAL A 317 -2.88 -4.49 24.70
CA VAL A 317 -4.30 -4.77 24.51
C VAL A 317 -4.64 -4.66 23.03
N ALA A 318 -5.11 -5.75 22.42
CA ALA A 318 -5.59 -5.75 21.05
C ALA A 318 -6.86 -4.90 20.92
N ARG A 319 -6.91 -4.02 19.92
CA ARG A 319 -8.13 -3.32 19.52
C ARG A 319 -8.36 -3.49 18.03
N THR A 320 -9.58 -3.84 17.68
CA THR A 320 -10.03 -3.98 16.30
C THR A 320 -11.18 -3.01 16.05
N PHE A 321 -11.23 -2.48 14.84
CA PHE A 321 -12.25 -1.55 14.40
C PHE A 321 -12.83 -2.04 13.07
N PRO A 322 -14.16 -1.94 12.87
CA PRO A 322 -14.76 -2.37 11.62
C PRO A 322 -14.28 -1.48 10.47
N THR A 323 -13.91 -2.09 9.36
CA THR A 323 -13.63 -1.34 8.13
C THR A 323 -14.93 -0.68 7.62
N PRO A 324 -14.90 0.61 7.24
CA PRO A 324 -16.02 1.24 6.54
C PRO A 324 -16.20 0.69 5.12
N SER A 325 -15.23 -0.09 4.62
CA SER A 325 -15.12 -0.46 3.22
C SER A 325 -14.84 -1.96 3.05
N PRO A 326 -15.85 -2.83 3.25
CA PRO A 326 -15.69 -4.26 3.07
C PRO A 326 -15.34 -4.61 1.61
N VAL A 327 -14.48 -5.61 1.44
CA VAL A 327 -13.98 -6.08 0.14
C VAL A 327 -14.63 -7.41 -0.22
N VAL A 328 -15.24 -7.50 -1.39
CA VAL A 328 -15.87 -8.74 -1.89
C VAL A 328 -14.89 -9.55 -2.71
N GLN A 329 -14.15 -8.89 -3.62
CA GLN A 329 -13.17 -9.51 -4.50
C GLN A 329 -11.80 -8.88 -4.28
N ASP A 330 -10.97 -9.51 -3.45
CA ASP A 330 -9.60 -9.06 -3.19
C ASP A 330 -8.81 -9.00 -4.51
N PRO A 331 -8.31 -7.81 -4.93
CA PRO A 331 -7.54 -7.68 -6.16
C PRO A 331 -6.23 -8.48 -6.13
N GLY A 332 -5.68 -8.79 -4.94
CA GLY A 332 -4.52 -9.68 -4.80
C GLY A 332 -4.80 -11.14 -5.18
N GLN A 333 -6.07 -11.54 -5.22
CA GLN A 333 -6.51 -12.88 -5.64
C GLN A 333 -6.97 -12.94 -7.10
N VAL A 334 -7.16 -11.79 -7.75
CA VAL A 334 -7.55 -11.69 -9.15
C VAL A 334 -6.34 -11.98 -10.05
N PRO A 335 -6.43 -12.94 -10.99
CA PRO A 335 -5.38 -13.21 -11.96
C PRO A 335 -4.96 -11.96 -12.74
N LEU A 336 -3.65 -11.81 -12.98
CA LEU A 336 -3.11 -10.70 -13.75
C LEU A 336 -3.73 -10.60 -15.16
N ALA A 337 -4.06 -11.75 -15.76
CA ALA A 337 -4.71 -11.81 -17.07
C ALA A 337 -6.07 -11.10 -17.10
N ASP A 338 -6.86 -11.20 -16.03
CA ASP A 338 -8.18 -10.56 -15.95
C ASP A 338 -8.04 -9.04 -15.79
N LYS A 339 -7.02 -8.59 -15.05
CA LYS A 339 -6.66 -7.16 -14.94
C LYS A 339 -6.19 -6.59 -16.28
N VAL A 340 -5.38 -7.36 -17.02
CA VAL A 340 -4.97 -7.01 -18.39
C VAL A 340 -6.18 -6.95 -19.32
N ALA A 341 -7.13 -7.88 -19.20
CA ALA A 341 -8.35 -7.88 -19.98
C ALA A 341 -9.22 -6.65 -19.70
N LEU A 342 -9.33 -6.21 -18.44
CA LEU A 342 -10.00 -4.97 -18.05
C LEU A 342 -9.38 -3.74 -18.74
N VAL A 343 -8.05 -3.61 -18.70
CA VAL A 343 -7.33 -2.50 -19.35
C VAL A 343 -7.56 -2.49 -20.86
N ARG A 344 -7.46 -3.66 -21.51
CA ARG A 344 -7.73 -3.81 -22.95
C ARG A 344 -9.18 -3.46 -23.29
N ARG A 345 -10.14 -3.89 -22.46
CA ARG A 345 -11.55 -3.59 -22.63
C ARG A 345 -11.82 -2.09 -22.58
N ALA A 346 -11.27 -1.40 -21.58
CA ALA A 346 -11.39 0.05 -21.46
C ALA A 346 -10.79 0.79 -22.68
N GLU A 347 -9.64 0.35 -23.17
CA GLU A 347 -9.02 0.92 -24.37
C GLU A 347 -9.91 0.75 -25.62
N THR A 348 -10.47 -0.45 -25.79
CA THR A 348 -11.36 -0.75 -26.93
C THR A 348 -12.62 0.11 -26.89
N ILE A 349 -13.25 0.24 -25.71
CA ILE A 349 -14.41 1.12 -25.53
C ILE A 349 -14.08 2.57 -25.90
N ALA A 350 -12.90 3.06 -25.50
CA ALA A 350 -12.47 4.42 -25.80
C ALA A 350 -12.38 4.65 -27.32
N ARG A 351 -11.75 3.72 -28.05
CA ARG A 351 -11.61 3.82 -29.51
C ARG A 351 -12.95 3.76 -30.23
N GLU A 352 -13.77 2.76 -29.90
CA GLU A 352 -15.08 2.56 -30.52
C GLU A 352 -15.98 3.78 -30.30
N HIS A 353 -16.01 4.31 -29.07
CA HIS A 353 -16.82 5.47 -28.75
C HIS A 353 -16.28 6.76 -29.38
N ALA A 354 -14.96 6.97 -29.39
CA ALA A 354 -14.34 8.13 -30.02
C ALA A 354 -14.61 8.17 -31.53
N GLU A 355 -14.45 7.04 -32.22
CA GLU A 355 -14.72 6.94 -33.66
C GLU A 355 -16.21 7.12 -33.97
N ALA A 356 -17.11 6.59 -33.14
CA ALA A 356 -18.55 6.80 -33.29
C ALA A 356 -18.96 8.27 -33.06
N LEU A 357 -18.29 8.98 -32.15
CA LEU A 357 -18.63 10.35 -31.79
C LEU A 357 -18.04 11.37 -32.79
N ARG A 358 -16.77 11.21 -33.18
CA ARG A 358 -16.08 12.11 -34.12
C ARG A 358 -15.00 11.33 -34.90
N PRO A 359 -15.34 10.73 -36.04
CA PRO A 359 -14.43 9.94 -36.87
C PRO A 359 -13.10 10.64 -37.15
N GLY A 360 -11.98 9.94 -36.94
CA GLY A 360 -10.64 10.43 -37.24
C GLY A 360 -10.09 11.52 -36.31
N ALA A 361 -10.82 11.92 -35.25
CA ALA A 361 -10.32 12.89 -34.27
C ALA A 361 -9.44 12.25 -33.19
N LEU A 362 -9.55 10.94 -32.95
CA LEU A 362 -8.76 10.26 -31.91
C LEU A 362 -7.28 10.22 -32.28
N ARG A 363 -6.41 10.61 -31.33
CA ARG A 363 -4.94 10.60 -31.51
C ARG A 363 -4.24 9.61 -30.63
N GLN A 364 -4.69 9.43 -29.39
CA GLN A 364 -4.07 8.52 -28.44
C GLN A 364 -5.08 8.07 -27.38
N VAL A 365 -4.97 6.82 -26.95
CA VAL A 365 -5.65 6.30 -25.76
C VAL A 365 -4.61 5.69 -24.84
N SER A 366 -4.55 6.18 -23.60
CA SER A 366 -3.73 5.58 -22.55
C SER A 366 -4.63 5.17 -21.38
N VAL A 367 -4.56 3.90 -20.98
CA VAL A 367 -5.33 3.35 -19.87
C VAL A 367 -4.39 2.84 -18.80
N GLY A 368 -4.62 3.25 -17.56
CA GLY A 368 -3.86 2.81 -16.41
C GLY A 368 -4.74 2.07 -15.41
N TYR A 369 -4.24 0.97 -14.86
CA TYR A 369 -4.84 0.26 -13.75
C TYR A 369 -3.85 0.23 -12.57
N GLY A 370 -4.36 0.36 -11.36
CA GLY A 370 -3.60 0.19 -10.14
C GLY A 370 -4.42 -0.48 -9.05
N ASP A 371 -3.82 -1.41 -8.33
CA ASP A 371 -4.39 -1.93 -7.08
C ASP A 371 -3.34 -1.97 -5.98
N SER A 372 -3.79 -1.92 -4.74
CA SER A 372 -2.96 -2.33 -3.62
C SER A 372 -3.76 -2.90 -2.46
N THR A 373 -3.22 -3.94 -1.84
CA THR A 373 -3.66 -4.45 -0.53
C THR A 373 -2.56 -4.20 0.50
N GLN A 374 -2.92 -3.58 1.61
CA GLN A 374 -2.00 -3.17 2.66
C GLN A 374 -2.50 -3.69 4.01
N HIS A 375 -1.63 -4.39 4.73
CA HIS A 375 -1.85 -4.83 6.10
C HIS A 375 -0.92 -4.02 6.99
N VAL A 376 -1.47 -3.41 8.03
CA VAL A 376 -0.69 -2.66 9.02
C VAL A 376 -0.92 -3.20 10.41
N TRP A 377 0.15 -3.25 11.21
CA TRP A 377 0.10 -3.56 12.63
C TRP A 377 0.82 -2.46 13.40
N ILE A 378 0.13 -1.88 14.38
CA ILE A 378 0.60 -0.71 15.10
C ILE A 378 0.60 -1.06 16.58
N ALA A 379 1.78 -1.28 17.14
CA ALA A 379 1.97 -1.42 18.58
C ALA A 379 2.38 -0.06 19.14
N ALA A 380 1.66 0.42 20.16
CA ALA A 380 1.95 1.71 20.77
C ALA A 380 1.91 1.61 22.29
N ALA A 381 2.82 2.30 22.94
CA ALA A 381 2.86 2.49 24.37
C ALA A 381 2.91 3.97 24.70
N GLU A 382 2.15 4.39 25.70
CA GLU A 382 2.06 5.80 26.06
C GLU A 382 1.85 6.00 27.56
N CYS A 383 2.44 7.09 28.05
CA CYS A 383 2.31 7.49 29.44
C CYS A 383 1.22 8.56 29.60
N GLU A 384 0.34 8.36 30.57
CA GLU A 384 -0.63 9.34 31.07
C GLU A 384 -0.45 9.48 32.59
N GLY A 385 0.04 10.65 33.05
CA GLY A 385 0.50 10.81 34.43
C GLY A 385 1.72 9.92 34.68
N ASP A 386 1.63 9.01 35.65
CA ASP A 386 2.67 8.02 35.96
C ASP A 386 2.35 6.61 35.42
N ALA A 387 1.22 6.45 34.71
CA ALA A 387 0.74 5.15 34.26
C ALA A 387 1.02 4.93 32.77
N TRP A 388 1.60 3.77 32.45
CA TRP A 388 1.81 3.32 31.08
C TRP A 388 0.64 2.47 30.61
N SER A 389 0.18 2.73 29.38
CA SER A 389 -0.73 1.86 28.66
C SER A 389 -0.06 1.33 27.40
N GLY A 390 -0.48 0.13 26.96
CA GLY A 390 0.03 -0.53 25.76
C GLY A 390 -1.12 -1.07 24.92
N ARG A 391 -1.06 -0.85 23.61
CA ARG A 391 -2.06 -1.33 22.65
C ARG A 391 -1.42 -1.92 21.41
N ILE A 392 -2.16 -2.78 20.73
CA ILE A 392 -1.89 -3.21 19.37
C ILE A 392 -3.16 -3.09 18.53
N THR A 393 -3.05 -2.49 17.36
CA THR A 393 -4.16 -2.32 16.41
C THR A 393 -3.74 -2.77 15.03
N GLU A 394 -4.69 -3.26 14.24
CA GLU A 394 -4.45 -3.67 12.86
C GLU A 394 -5.51 -3.14 11.91
N ASP A 395 -5.16 -3.04 10.63
CA ASP A 395 -6.07 -2.67 9.55
C ASP A 395 -5.70 -3.39 8.25
N HIS A 396 -6.71 -3.73 7.46
CA HIS A 396 -6.57 -4.28 6.12
C HIS A 396 -7.20 -3.33 5.11
N ARG A 397 -6.35 -2.73 4.28
CA ARG A 397 -6.72 -1.63 3.40
C ARG A 397 -6.54 -2.05 1.95
N THR A 398 -7.62 -1.94 1.18
CA THR A 398 -7.63 -2.26 -0.25
C THR A 398 -7.96 -1.01 -1.04
N GLN A 399 -7.13 -0.70 -2.03
CA GLN A 399 -7.33 0.41 -2.96
C GLN A 399 -7.30 -0.12 -4.38
N VAL A 400 -8.23 0.33 -5.21
CA VAL A 400 -8.22 0.05 -6.65
C VAL A 400 -8.47 1.33 -7.43
N VAL A 401 -7.87 1.45 -8.61
CA VAL A 401 -8.09 2.56 -9.54
C VAL A 401 -7.92 2.11 -10.98
N LEU A 402 -8.83 2.55 -11.84
CA LEU A 402 -8.71 2.52 -13.30
C LEU A 402 -8.78 3.97 -13.78
N ARG A 403 -7.94 4.35 -14.73
CA ARG A 403 -7.91 5.70 -15.30
C ARG A 403 -7.79 5.62 -16.82
N ALA A 404 -8.48 6.52 -17.51
CA ALA A 404 -8.35 6.69 -18.94
C ALA A 404 -7.91 8.13 -19.26
N ASN A 405 -6.91 8.25 -20.13
CA ASN A 405 -6.53 9.49 -20.78
C ASN A 405 -6.80 9.32 -22.27
N VAL A 406 -7.65 10.17 -22.83
CA VAL A 406 -8.00 10.16 -24.25
C VAL A 406 -7.57 11.47 -24.85
N THR A 407 -6.67 11.43 -25.83
CA THR A 407 -6.24 12.60 -26.58
C THR A 407 -6.90 12.62 -27.94
N ALA A 408 -7.55 13.73 -28.26
CA ALA A 408 -8.23 13.97 -29.53
C ALA A 408 -7.76 15.29 -30.15
N GLY A 409 -7.93 15.42 -31.47
CA GLY A 409 -7.64 16.64 -32.22
C GLY A 409 -6.94 16.39 -33.54
N ASP A 410 -6.16 17.38 -33.95
CA ASP A 410 -5.38 17.38 -35.19
C ASP A 410 -4.00 18.01 -35.02
N ASP A 411 -3.30 18.24 -36.14
CA ASP A 411 -1.94 18.77 -36.13
C ASP A 411 -1.88 20.23 -35.64
N THR A 412 -3.02 20.90 -35.46
CA THR A 412 -3.12 22.29 -35.01
C THR A 412 -3.58 22.41 -33.57
N GLN A 413 -4.43 21.51 -33.07
CA GLN A 413 -4.80 21.46 -31.67
C GLN A 413 -4.96 20.02 -31.17
N LEU A 414 -4.50 19.79 -29.95
CA LEU A 414 -4.73 18.56 -29.19
C LEU A 414 -5.42 18.89 -27.89
N GLN A 415 -6.34 18.02 -27.48
CA GLN A 415 -7.08 18.12 -26.22
C GLN A 415 -7.16 16.75 -25.57
N THR A 416 -7.11 16.72 -24.24
CA THR A 416 -7.10 15.48 -23.46
C THR A 416 -8.26 15.47 -22.47
N GLY A 417 -9.03 14.40 -22.49
CA GLY A 417 -10.02 14.09 -21.48
C GLY A 417 -9.49 13.02 -20.53
N TYR A 418 -9.79 13.18 -19.24
CA TYR A 418 -9.32 12.31 -18.17
C TYR A 418 -10.49 11.98 -17.24
N GLN A 419 -10.68 10.69 -16.96
CA GLN A 419 -11.52 10.23 -15.86
C GLN A 419 -10.87 9.09 -15.08
N PRO A 420 -10.87 9.17 -13.74
CA PRO A 420 -10.53 8.05 -12.89
C PRO A 420 -11.80 7.37 -12.32
N LEU A 421 -11.71 6.07 -12.08
CA LEU A 421 -12.65 5.26 -11.30
C LEU A 421 -11.85 4.50 -10.25
N GLY A 422 -12.00 4.87 -8.98
CA GLY A 422 -11.25 4.22 -7.91
C GLY A 422 -11.85 4.46 -6.54
N GLU A 423 -11.77 3.46 -5.68
CA GLU A 423 -12.38 3.43 -4.35
C GLU A 423 -11.51 2.62 -3.38
N THR A 424 -11.79 2.78 -2.09
CA THR A 424 -11.42 1.79 -1.08
C THR A 424 -12.36 0.60 -1.23
N ARG A 425 -12.11 -0.26 -2.20
CA ARG A 425 -12.97 -1.38 -2.57
C ARG A 425 -12.18 -2.45 -3.31
N GLY A 426 -12.70 -3.66 -3.43
CA GLY A 426 -12.06 -4.70 -4.24
C GLY A 426 -12.29 -4.54 -5.75
N PHE A 427 -11.87 -5.56 -6.49
CA PHE A 427 -11.99 -5.63 -7.94
C PHE A 427 -13.44 -5.59 -8.44
N GLU A 428 -14.41 -5.86 -7.57
CA GLU A 428 -15.85 -5.74 -7.85
C GLU A 428 -16.31 -4.32 -8.24
N LEU A 429 -15.46 -3.31 -8.06
CA LEU A 429 -15.72 -1.94 -8.55
C LEU A 429 -15.83 -1.89 -10.08
N PHE A 430 -15.06 -2.72 -10.80
CA PHE A 430 -14.87 -2.60 -12.25
C PHE A 430 -15.90 -3.41 -13.04
N THR A 431 -17.19 -3.07 -12.88
CA THR A 431 -18.26 -3.61 -13.73
C THR A 431 -18.16 -3.05 -15.15
N ASP A 432 -18.63 -3.79 -16.16
CA ASP A 432 -18.62 -3.31 -17.56
C ASP A 432 -19.39 -1.99 -17.70
N GLU A 433 -20.49 -1.80 -16.96
CA GLU A 433 -21.24 -0.53 -16.93
C GLU A 433 -20.40 0.62 -16.37
N ALA A 434 -19.76 0.44 -15.21
CA ALA A 434 -18.97 1.48 -14.55
C ALA A 434 -17.75 1.87 -15.39
N VAL A 435 -17.05 0.88 -15.95
CA VAL A 435 -15.90 1.08 -16.83
C VAL A 435 -16.33 1.79 -18.11
N THR A 436 -17.42 1.35 -18.74
CA THR A 436 -17.94 1.98 -19.96
C THR A 436 -18.29 3.44 -19.72
N ARG A 437 -19.01 3.75 -18.64
CA ARG A 437 -19.38 5.12 -18.29
C ARG A 437 -18.15 6.02 -18.09
N MET A 438 -17.17 5.57 -17.31
CA MET A 438 -15.94 6.32 -17.03
C MET A 438 -15.15 6.59 -18.32
N VAL A 439 -15.01 5.59 -19.18
CA VAL A 439 -14.25 5.72 -20.43
C VAL A 439 -14.97 6.64 -21.42
N GLN A 440 -16.28 6.47 -21.60
CA GLN A 440 -17.08 7.34 -22.48
C GLN A 440 -17.01 8.79 -22.03
N GLU A 441 -17.01 9.03 -20.72
CA GLU A 441 -16.87 10.38 -20.19
C GLU A 441 -15.49 10.99 -20.48
N SER A 442 -14.41 10.19 -20.39
CA SER A 442 -13.07 10.64 -20.82
C SER A 442 -13.05 11.07 -22.29
N VAL A 443 -13.67 10.28 -23.16
CA VAL A 443 -13.80 10.61 -24.59
C VAL A 443 -14.63 11.88 -24.80
N ARG A 444 -15.78 12.00 -24.12
CA ARG A 444 -16.67 13.17 -24.21
C ARG A 444 -15.92 14.45 -23.87
N LEU A 445 -15.15 14.46 -22.78
CA LEU A 445 -14.35 15.60 -22.34
C LEU A 445 -13.30 15.99 -23.38
N ALA A 446 -12.57 15.02 -23.93
CA ALA A 446 -11.57 15.27 -24.97
C ALA A 446 -12.19 15.91 -26.22
N MET A 447 -13.33 15.36 -26.69
CA MET A 447 -14.01 15.84 -27.89
C MET A 447 -14.64 17.22 -27.69
N GLN A 448 -15.27 17.47 -26.54
CA GLN A 448 -15.86 18.77 -26.23
C GLN A 448 -14.79 19.87 -26.13
N ALA A 449 -13.64 19.57 -25.55
CA ALA A 449 -12.55 20.54 -25.43
C ALA A 449 -12.00 21.01 -26.78
N LEU A 450 -12.20 20.24 -27.87
CA LEU A 450 -11.87 20.67 -29.22
C LEU A 450 -12.72 21.85 -29.68
N ASP A 451 -13.98 21.89 -29.26
CA ASP A 451 -14.94 22.92 -29.65
C ASP A 451 -14.96 24.09 -28.63
N ALA A 452 -14.18 23.99 -27.56
CA ALA A 452 -14.09 25.00 -26.51
C ALA A 452 -13.28 26.23 -26.93
N GLN A 453 -13.76 27.41 -26.51
CA GLN A 453 -13.11 28.70 -26.76
C GLN A 453 -12.11 29.02 -25.64
N PRO A 454 -11.05 29.80 -25.91
CA PRO A 454 -10.22 30.35 -24.85
C PRO A 454 -11.06 31.10 -23.82
N ALA A 455 -10.87 30.81 -22.53
CA ALA A 455 -11.58 31.51 -21.47
C ALA A 455 -11.18 33.00 -21.40
N PRO A 456 -12.10 33.90 -21.01
CA PRO A 456 -11.77 35.31 -20.79
C PRO A 456 -10.89 35.48 -19.54
N ALA A 457 -10.03 36.49 -19.58
CA ALA A 457 -9.22 36.90 -18.43
C ALA A 457 -9.94 37.99 -17.61
N GLY A 458 -9.92 37.87 -16.28
CA GLY A 458 -10.51 38.87 -15.38
C GLY A 458 -11.03 38.27 -14.07
N THR A 459 -11.66 39.11 -13.25
CA THR A 459 -12.34 38.66 -12.04
C THR A 459 -13.83 38.51 -12.30
N PHE A 460 -14.36 37.31 -12.05
CA PHE A 460 -15.77 36.97 -12.30
C PHE A 460 -16.35 36.13 -11.16
N PRO A 461 -17.68 36.16 -10.97
CA PRO A 461 -18.37 35.14 -10.20
C PRO A 461 -18.22 33.77 -10.90
N VAL A 462 -18.06 32.73 -10.10
CA VAL A 462 -17.86 31.36 -10.57
C VAL A 462 -18.80 30.42 -9.84
N VAL A 463 -19.65 29.71 -10.60
CA VAL A 463 -20.42 28.58 -10.09
C VAL A 463 -19.56 27.32 -10.23
N LEU A 464 -19.23 26.69 -9.10
CA LEU A 464 -18.64 25.34 -9.09
C LEU A 464 -19.79 24.36 -8.91
N SER A 465 -20.05 23.49 -9.90
CA SER A 465 -21.06 22.45 -9.73
C SER A 465 -20.57 21.36 -8.78
N SER A 466 -21.48 20.55 -8.25
CA SER A 466 -21.10 19.38 -7.43
C SER A 466 -20.13 18.43 -8.14
N THR A 467 -20.31 18.23 -9.45
CA THR A 467 -19.42 17.42 -10.29
C THR A 467 -18.03 18.02 -10.49
N ALA A 468 -17.82 19.30 -10.16
CA ALA A 468 -16.51 19.94 -10.26
C ALA A 468 -15.47 19.33 -9.31
N GLY A 469 -15.93 18.58 -8.30
CA GLY A 469 -15.10 18.02 -7.25
C GLY A 469 -14.86 18.98 -6.10
N GLY A 470 -14.30 18.49 -5.01
CA GLY A 470 -14.03 19.27 -3.80
C GLY A 470 -12.64 19.87 -3.72
N THR A 471 -11.86 19.89 -4.81
CA THR A 471 -10.49 20.41 -4.83
C THR A 471 -10.42 21.83 -4.26
N MET A 472 -11.41 22.68 -4.54
CA MET A 472 -11.49 24.00 -3.92
C MET A 472 -11.50 23.92 -2.39
N ILE A 473 -12.30 23.04 -1.79
CA ILE A 473 -12.36 22.87 -0.32
C ILE A 473 -11.05 22.28 0.23
N HIS A 474 -10.49 21.31 -0.49
CA HIS A 474 -9.21 20.67 -0.16
C HIS A 474 -8.08 21.72 -0.03
N GLU A 475 -7.94 22.56 -1.05
CA GLU A 475 -6.91 23.59 -1.12
C GLU A 475 -7.24 24.80 -0.23
N ALA A 476 -8.46 25.36 -0.34
CA ALA A 476 -8.83 26.61 0.33
C ALA A 476 -8.77 26.55 1.86
N CYS A 477 -9.00 25.38 2.44
CA CYS A 477 -8.97 25.23 3.89
C CYS A 477 -8.51 23.87 4.40
N GLY A 478 -8.61 22.79 3.63
CA GLY A 478 -8.29 21.44 4.08
C GLY A 478 -6.89 21.36 4.71
N HIS A 479 -5.86 21.73 3.95
CA HIS A 479 -4.49 21.83 4.46
C HIS A 479 -4.34 22.87 5.57
N GLY A 480 -4.94 24.05 5.41
CA GLY A 480 -4.92 25.10 6.45
C GLY A 480 -5.50 24.65 7.79
N LEU A 481 -6.29 23.58 7.82
CA LEU A 481 -6.93 23.02 9.01
C LEU A 481 -6.19 21.79 9.57
N GLU A 482 -5.01 21.46 9.04
CA GLU A 482 -4.09 20.47 9.63
C GLU A 482 -3.32 21.11 10.81
N ALA A 483 -3.37 20.47 11.98
CA ALA A 483 -2.96 21.09 13.25
C ALA A 483 -1.46 21.44 13.33
N ASP A 484 -0.61 20.71 12.62
CA ASP A 484 0.84 20.96 12.57
C ASP A 484 1.15 22.32 11.93
N LEU A 485 0.48 22.67 10.83
CA LEU A 485 0.61 23.98 10.19
C LEU A 485 0.03 25.10 11.06
N ALA A 486 -1.09 24.84 11.73
CA ALA A 486 -1.69 25.80 12.68
C ALA A 486 -0.77 26.06 13.89
N LEU A 487 -0.16 25.03 14.46
CA LEU A 487 0.77 25.12 15.59
C LEU A 487 2.08 25.82 15.22
N ALA A 488 2.57 25.62 14.00
CA ALA A 488 3.76 26.28 13.49
C ALA A 488 3.50 27.73 13.05
N GLY A 489 2.24 28.20 13.07
CA GLY A 489 1.88 29.56 12.67
C GLY A 489 1.95 29.81 11.14
N VAL A 490 1.99 28.75 10.34
CA VAL A 490 2.09 28.77 8.87
C VAL A 490 0.75 28.41 8.20
N SER A 491 -0.34 28.64 8.92
CA SER A 491 -1.71 28.49 8.45
C SER A 491 -2.48 29.79 8.60
N SER A 492 -3.25 30.16 7.59
CA SER A 492 -4.22 31.28 7.65
C SER A 492 -5.30 31.11 8.72
N PHE A 493 -5.45 29.92 9.29
CA PHE A 493 -6.41 29.59 10.35
C PHE A 493 -5.78 29.55 11.75
N ALA A 494 -4.45 29.66 11.88
CA ALA A 494 -3.76 29.60 13.16
C ALA A 494 -4.36 30.56 14.21
N GLY A 495 -4.60 30.05 15.42
CA GLY A 495 -5.16 30.83 16.53
C GLY A 495 -6.63 31.23 16.39
N LYS A 496 -7.36 30.76 15.37
CA LYS A 496 -8.76 31.14 15.11
C LYS A 496 -9.81 30.16 15.64
N LEU A 497 -9.43 29.22 16.51
CA LEU A 497 -10.37 28.26 17.09
C LEU A 497 -11.49 29.01 17.84
N GLY A 498 -12.75 28.66 17.56
CA GLY A 498 -13.93 29.33 18.10
C GLY A 498 -14.29 30.66 17.42
N GLN A 499 -13.53 31.12 16.42
CA GLN A 499 -13.81 32.36 15.70
C GLN A 499 -14.55 32.11 14.38
N LYS A 500 -15.23 33.15 13.88
CA LYS A 500 -15.87 33.13 12.57
C LYS A 500 -14.82 33.25 11.47
N VAL A 501 -14.66 32.19 10.69
CA VAL A 501 -13.67 32.07 9.61
C VAL A 501 -14.30 31.93 8.22
N ALA A 502 -15.61 31.67 8.17
CA ALA A 502 -16.38 31.55 6.93
C ALA A 502 -17.78 32.17 7.09
N ALA A 503 -18.54 32.23 5.99
CA ALA A 503 -19.92 32.70 5.97
C ALA A 503 -20.84 31.82 6.82
N GLU A 504 -21.99 32.38 7.22
CA GLU A 504 -23.06 31.58 7.82
C GLU A 504 -23.59 30.57 6.79
N GLY A 505 -23.94 29.37 7.23
CA GLY A 505 -24.30 28.22 6.40
C GLY A 505 -23.11 27.33 6.01
N VAL A 506 -21.87 27.84 6.07
CA VAL A 506 -20.68 27.07 5.69
C VAL A 506 -20.32 26.06 6.77
N THR A 507 -20.38 24.77 6.44
CA THR A 507 -19.97 23.67 7.32
C THR A 507 -19.03 22.72 6.59
N ILE A 508 -17.80 22.58 7.07
CA ILE A 508 -16.74 21.78 6.43
C ILE A 508 -16.38 20.60 7.33
N ILE A 509 -16.35 19.41 6.73
CA ILE A 509 -16.23 18.14 7.43
C ILE A 509 -15.10 17.32 6.80
N ASP A 510 -14.31 16.65 7.64
CA ASP A 510 -13.47 15.53 7.22
C ASP A 510 -13.98 14.24 7.85
N ASP A 511 -14.36 13.25 7.04
CA ASP A 511 -15.03 12.05 7.54
C ASP A 511 -14.38 10.77 7.00
N GLY A 512 -13.61 10.08 7.84
CA GLY A 512 -13.00 8.80 7.48
C GLY A 512 -13.95 7.61 7.47
N THR A 513 -15.19 7.78 7.96
CA THR A 513 -16.16 6.69 8.15
C THR A 513 -17.04 6.42 6.92
N LEU A 514 -16.96 7.29 5.90
CA LEU A 514 -17.75 7.16 4.67
C LEU A 514 -17.39 5.87 3.93
N PRO A 515 -18.35 5.00 3.59
CA PRO A 515 -18.04 3.76 2.89
C PRO A 515 -17.40 3.99 1.52
N HIS A 516 -16.40 3.18 1.21
CA HIS A 516 -15.72 3.06 -0.08
C HIS A 516 -14.99 4.31 -0.61
N LYS A 517 -15.10 5.47 0.04
CA LYS A 517 -14.34 6.66 -0.37
C LYS A 517 -12.84 6.41 -0.23
N ARG A 518 -12.06 7.07 -1.08
CA ARG A 518 -10.64 6.79 -1.26
C ARG A 518 -9.81 7.13 -0.01
N GLY A 519 -10.27 8.11 0.78
CA GLY A 519 -9.66 8.46 2.06
C GLY A 519 -10.13 7.64 3.27
N SER A 520 -11.04 6.68 3.08
CA SER A 520 -11.64 5.89 4.17
C SER A 520 -10.77 4.72 4.60
N GLN A 521 -10.71 4.49 5.91
CA GLN A 521 -9.90 3.46 6.56
C GLN A 521 -10.45 3.21 7.98
N ALA A 522 -10.19 2.07 8.61
CA ALA A 522 -10.74 1.78 9.94
C ALA A 522 -10.04 2.59 11.04
N ILE A 523 -8.72 2.72 10.91
CA ILE A 523 -7.84 3.46 11.80
C ILE A 523 -6.88 4.33 11.00
N ASP A 524 -6.37 5.39 11.64
CA ASP A 524 -5.21 6.12 11.13
C ASP A 524 -3.90 5.35 11.34
N ASP A 525 -2.79 5.91 10.88
CA ASP A 525 -1.47 5.27 10.94
C ASP A 525 -0.80 5.41 12.31
N GLU A 526 -1.56 5.77 13.35
CA GLU A 526 -1.15 5.81 14.77
C GLU A 526 -2.06 4.92 15.65
N GLY A 527 -2.96 4.16 15.00
CA GLY A 527 -3.86 3.21 15.64
C GLY A 527 -5.11 3.83 16.25
N ASN A 528 -5.46 5.07 15.90
CA ASN A 528 -6.68 5.72 16.36
C ASN A 528 -7.84 5.43 15.40
N PRO A 529 -9.05 5.11 15.90
CA PRO A 529 -10.21 4.96 15.02
C PRO A 529 -10.49 6.26 14.26
N VAL A 530 -10.88 6.12 13.00
CA VAL A 530 -11.35 7.27 12.23
C VAL A 530 -12.67 7.80 12.79
N SER A 531 -12.95 9.07 12.53
CA SER A 531 -14.18 9.73 13.01
C SER A 531 -14.63 10.80 12.02
N ARG A 532 -15.88 11.25 12.18
CA ARG A 532 -16.40 12.45 11.51
C ARG A 532 -15.96 13.70 12.27
N VAL A 533 -15.09 14.50 11.67
CA VAL A 533 -14.54 15.73 12.25
C VAL A 533 -15.22 16.93 11.62
N VAL A 534 -16.01 17.67 12.40
CA VAL A 534 -16.56 18.95 11.96
C VAL A 534 -15.50 20.02 12.18
N LEU A 535 -14.88 20.47 11.08
CA LEU A 535 -13.80 21.44 11.12
C LEU A 535 -14.35 22.86 11.24
N ILE A 536 -15.30 23.20 10.38
CA ILE A 536 -16.03 24.47 10.43
C ILE A 536 -17.51 24.15 10.55
N GLU A 537 -18.22 24.80 11.47
CA GLU A 537 -19.65 24.64 11.68
C GLU A 537 -20.32 26.01 11.63
N ASN A 538 -21.22 26.20 10.66
CA ASN A 538 -21.94 27.45 10.45
C ASN A 538 -21.01 28.69 10.44
N GLY A 539 -19.87 28.58 9.76
CA GLY A 539 -18.86 29.62 9.65
C GLY A 539 -17.85 29.71 10.80
N ILE A 540 -18.02 28.96 11.89
CA ILE A 540 -17.14 28.98 13.07
C ILE A 540 -16.13 27.83 13.00
N LEU A 541 -14.84 28.13 13.21
CA LEU A 541 -13.80 27.10 13.30
C LEU A 541 -13.94 26.31 14.60
N LYS A 542 -14.17 25.00 14.50
CA LYS A 542 -14.45 24.09 15.64
C LYS A 542 -13.30 23.16 15.98
N ALA A 543 -12.52 22.74 15.00
CA ALA A 543 -11.46 21.76 15.18
C ALA A 543 -10.37 21.89 14.11
N TYR A 544 -9.20 21.32 14.43
CA TYR A 544 -8.15 20.99 13.46
C TYR A 544 -8.04 19.47 13.33
N LEU A 545 -7.53 19.00 12.20
CA LEU A 545 -7.14 17.61 12.00
C LEU A 545 -5.87 17.33 12.82
N GLN A 546 -5.88 16.25 13.62
CA GLN A 546 -4.84 15.96 14.60
C GLN A 546 -4.06 14.67 14.27
N SER A 547 -2.76 14.69 14.54
CA SER A 547 -1.97 13.50 14.83
C SER A 547 -1.80 13.34 16.35
N ARG A 548 -1.19 12.26 16.83
CA ARG A 548 -0.90 12.04 18.24
C ARG A 548 0.03 13.13 18.80
N LYS A 549 1.01 13.57 18.00
CA LYS A 549 1.93 14.65 18.37
C LYS A 549 1.20 15.98 18.57
N THR A 550 0.37 16.37 17.60
CA THR A 550 -0.32 17.67 17.66
C THR A 550 -1.45 17.67 18.68
N SER A 551 -2.18 16.56 18.82
CA SER A 551 -3.23 16.42 19.84
C SER A 551 -2.68 16.55 21.27
N ARG A 552 -1.52 15.95 21.57
CA ARG A 552 -0.85 16.15 22.88
C ARG A 552 -0.51 17.62 23.11
N LYS A 553 0.09 18.27 22.12
CA LYS A 553 0.50 19.68 22.23
C LYS A 553 -0.67 20.64 22.40
N MET A 554 -1.81 20.33 21.79
CA MET A 554 -3.04 21.12 21.89
C MET A 554 -3.97 20.67 23.02
N GLU A 555 -3.60 19.65 23.79
CA GLU A 555 -4.41 19.08 24.87
C GLU A 555 -5.83 18.67 24.41
N VAL A 556 -5.92 18.10 23.20
CA VAL A 556 -7.17 17.58 22.62
C VAL A 556 -7.07 16.08 22.34
N GLN A 557 -8.20 15.46 22.00
CA GLN A 557 -8.22 14.07 21.57
C GLN A 557 -7.73 13.92 20.12
N PRO A 558 -7.08 12.78 19.77
CA PRO A 558 -6.80 12.44 18.38
C PRO A 558 -8.09 12.37 17.55
N THR A 559 -8.02 12.78 16.28
CA THR A 559 -9.18 12.81 15.37
C THR A 559 -9.19 11.65 14.35
N GLY A 560 -8.17 10.79 14.39
CA GLY A 560 -7.97 9.73 13.41
C GLY A 560 -7.39 10.25 12.09
N ASN A 561 -6.52 11.26 12.16
CA ASN A 561 -5.92 11.93 11.00
C ASN A 561 -4.38 11.86 10.99
N GLY A 562 -3.75 11.11 11.90
CA GLY A 562 -2.30 10.88 11.85
C GLY A 562 -1.97 9.87 10.75
N ARG A 563 -1.65 10.34 9.55
CA ARG A 563 -1.40 9.47 8.38
C ARG A 563 0.03 9.55 7.89
N ARG A 564 0.52 8.45 7.32
CA ARG A 564 1.83 8.33 6.66
C ARG A 564 1.68 7.65 5.30
N GLU A 565 2.61 7.91 4.38
CA GLU A 565 2.62 7.23 3.07
C GLU A 565 2.97 5.72 3.19
N SER A 566 3.96 5.41 4.03
CA SER A 566 4.45 4.05 4.27
C SER A 566 5.23 3.99 5.58
N TYR A 567 5.73 2.80 5.95
CA TYR A 567 6.61 2.63 7.12
C TYR A 567 7.85 3.53 7.08
N ARG A 568 8.27 4.04 5.93
CA ARG A 568 9.45 4.92 5.80
C ARG A 568 9.21 6.37 6.22
N HIS A 569 8.00 6.69 6.64
CA HIS A 569 7.59 8.07 6.89
C HIS A 569 6.98 8.26 8.27
N LEU A 570 7.18 9.45 8.83
CA LEU A 570 6.51 9.90 10.03
C LEU A 570 5.04 10.22 9.74
N PRO A 571 4.10 9.83 10.64
CA PRO A 571 2.72 10.24 10.50
C PRO A 571 2.59 11.72 10.85
N ILE A 572 1.80 12.43 10.04
CA ILE A 572 1.47 13.84 10.20
C ILE A 572 -0.05 14.01 10.11
N PRO A 573 -0.64 15.10 10.63
CA PRO A 573 -2.06 15.36 10.42
C PRO A 573 -2.37 15.49 8.93
N ARG A 574 -3.31 14.68 8.44
CA ARG A 574 -3.73 14.60 7.04
C ARG A 574 -5.23 14.43 6.88
N MET A 575 -5.76 15.03 5.82
CA MET A 575 -7.14 14.82 5.35
C MET A 575 -7.45 13.36 4.98
N ARG A 576 -8.74 13.02 4.94
CA ARG A 576 -9.31 11.74 4.49
C ARG A 576 -10.33 12.01 3.39
N ASN A 577 -11.58 12.27 3.77
CA ASN A 577 -12.66 12.63 2.86
C ASN A 577 -13.19 14.00 3.29
N THR A 578 -12.70 15.07 2.66
CA THR A 578 -12.94 16.45 3.10
C THR A 578 -13.95 17.14 2.19
N PHE A 579 -15.05 17.64 2.76
CA PHE A 579 -16.14 18.19 1.96
C PHE A 579 -16.91 19.32 2.63
N LEU A 580 -17.55 20.14 1.80
CA LEU A 580 -18.55 21.11 2.21
C LEU A 580 -19.91 20.42 2.34
N ALA A 581 -20.60 20.61 3.46
CA ALA A 581 -21.94 20.07 3.67
C ALA A 581 -22.95 20.71 2.70
N ALA A 582 -23.97 19.94 2.30
CA ALA A 582 -25.06 20.42 1.46
C ALA A 582 -25.84 21.55 2.16
N GLY A 583 -26.18 22.59 1.39
CA GLY A 583 -27.12 23.63 1.77
C GLY A 583 -28.55 23.26 1.41
N SER A 584 -29.38 24.27 1.18
CA SER A 584 -30.82 24.10 0.91
C SER A 584 -31.25 24.53 -0.50
N GLU A 585 -30.39 25.21 -1.25
CA GLU A 585 -30.75 25.78 -2.55
C GLU A 585 -30.69 24.74 -3.68
N ALA A 586 -31.54 24.88 -4.70
CA ALA A 586 -31.46 24.07 -5.90
C ALA A 586 -30.30 24.59 -6.80
N PRO A 587 -29.45 23.72 -7.37
CA PRO A 587 -28.35 24.13 -8.25
C PRO A 587 -28.77 25.02 -9.41
N GLU A 588 -29.95 24.77 -9.98
CA GLU A 588 -30.52 25.54 -11.09
C GLU A 588 -30.93 26.95 -10.65
N ALA A 589 -31.23 27.17 -9.37
CA ALA A 589 -31.46 28.50 -8.83
C ALA A 589 -30.14 29.27 -8.67
N ILE A 590 -29.07 28.59 -8.27
CA ILE A 590 -27.73 29.18 -8.16
C ILE A 590 -27.23 29.61 -9.53
N LEU A 591 -27.36 28.74 -10.54
CA LEU A 591 -26.94 29.04 -11.90
C LEU A 591 -27.76 30.18 -12.53
N ARG A 592 -29.09 30.23 -12.30
CA ARG A 592 -29.96 31.26 -12.87
C ARG A 592 -29.60 32.69 -12.47
N ASP A 593 -29.02 32.88 -11.29
CA ASP A 593 -28.64 34.21 -10.81
C ASP A 593 -27.21 34.60 -11.25
N LEU A 594 -26.51 33.73 -11.98
CA LEU A 594 -25.22 34.06 -12.58
C LEU A 594 -25.44 34.94 -13.82
N ASP A 595 -25.42 36.26 -13.64
CA ASP A 595 -25.58 37.23 -14.73
C ASP A 595 -24.44 37.11 -15.76
N ARG A 596 -23.19 37.10 -15.30
CA ARG A 596 -22.04 36.91 -16.18
C ARG A 596 -20.87 36.29 -15.44
N GLY A 597 -20.40 35.13 -15.89
CA GLY A 597 -19.29 34.45 -15.24
C GLY A 597 -19.03 33.04 -15.76
N LEU A 598 -18.49 32.19 -14.90
CA LEU A 598 -18.06 30.84 -15.28
C LEU A 598 -18.85 29.77 -14.52
N LEU A 599 -19.36 28.77 -15.25
CA LEU A 599 -19.78 27.49 -14.67
C LEU A 599 -18.66 26.48 -14.85
N VAL A 600 -18.13 25.97 -13.75
CA VAL A 600 -17.11 24.89 -13.75
C VAL A 600 -17.81 23.58 -13.44
N LYS A 601 -17.59 22.59 -14.30
CA LYS A 601 -18.12 21.23 -14.15
C LYS A 601 -17.08 20.19 -13.79
N HIS A 602 -15.81 20.46 -14.08
CA HIS A 602 -14.70 19.59 -13.74
C HIS A 602 -13.45 20.43 -13.48
N MET A 603 -12.79 20.17 -12.34
CA MET A 603 -11.49 20.76 -12.01
C MET A 603 -10.37 19.75 -12.27
N GLY A 604 -9.17 20.27 -12.54
CA GLY A 604 -7.94 19.51 -12.53
C GLY A 604 -7.25 19.60 -11.16
N GLY A 605 -5.95 19.30 -11.12
CA GLY A 605 -5.15 19.48 -9.92
C GLY A 605 -5.09 20.93 -9.45
N GLY A 606 -4.82 21.10 -8.15
CA GLY A 606 -4.66 22.40 -7.50
C GLY A 606 -3.40 22.47 -6.64
N GLN A 607 -3.11 23.67 -6.16
CA GLN A 607 -2.06 23.93 -5.18
C GLN A 607 -2.47 25.11 -4.30
N VAL A 608 -2.09 25.06 -3.01
CA VAL A 608 -2.28 26.15 -2.05
C VAL A 608 -0.97 26.59 -1.39
N ASP A 609 -0.85 27.90 -1.15
CA ASP A 609 0.04 28.46 -0.14
C ASP A 609 -0.74 28.62 1.17
N THR A 610 -0.46 27.76 2.15
CA THR A 610 -1.21 27.70 3.42
C THR A 610 -0.99 28.93 4.32
N VAL A 611 0.10 29.67 4.11
CA VAL A 611 0.43 30.87 4.89
C VAL A 611 -0.52 32.00 4.51
N THR A 612 -0.64 32.24 3.20
CA THR A 612 -1.50 33.30 2.65
C THR A 612 -2.95 32.85 2.46
N GLY A 613 -3.16 31.55 2.27
CA GLY A 613 -4.43 30.96 1.86
C GLY A 613 -4.67 31.06 0.35
N ASN A 614 -3.69 31.50 -0.45
CA ASN A 614 -3.85 31.62 -1.90
C ASN A 614 -3.81 30.25 -2.57
N PHE A 615 -4.75 30.00 -3.47
CA PHE A 615 -4.83 28.76 -4.23
C PHE A 615 -4.84 29.02 -5.74
N VAL A 616 -4.49 27.99 -6.51
CA VAL A 616 -4.69 27.93 -7.96
C VAL A 616 -5.22 26.56 -8.34
N PHE A 617 -6.20 26.49 -9.25
CA PHE A 617 -6.65 25.23 -9.86
C PHE A 617 -6.89 25.38 -11.36
N GLN A 618 -6.72 24.27 -12.08
CA GLN A 618 -7.00 24.18 -13.51
C GLN A 618 -8.48 23.84 -13.74
N VAL A 619 -9.11 24.46 -14.74
CA VAL A 619 -10.44 24.04 -15.22
C VAL A 619 -10.28 23.09 -16.38
N THR A 620 -10.83 21.88 -16.26
CA THR A 620 -10.81 20.85 -17.32
C THR A 620 -12.15 20.77 -18.05
N GLU A 621 -13.25 21.16 -17.42
CA GLU A 621 -14.54 21.42 -18.07
C GLU A 621 -15.21 22.66 -17.46
N GLY A 622 -15.47 23.66 -18.30
CA GLY A 622 -16.18 24.87 -17.89
C GLY A 622 -16.93 25.52 -19.04
N TYR A 623 -17.84 26.42 -18.71
CA TYR A 623 -18.71 27.13 -19.65
C TYR A 623 -18.81 28.59 -19.29
N TRP A 624 -18.73 29.45 -20.30
CA TRP A 624 -19.10 30.85 -20.13
C TRP A 624 -20.62 30.96 -19.97
N VAL A 625 -21.07 31.73 -18.98
CA VAL A 625 -22.48 31.90 -18.65
C VAL A 625 -22.88 33.35 -18.78
N GLU A 626 -24.02 33.60 -19.42
CA GLU A 626 -24.67 34.90 -19.48
C GLU A 626 -26.16 34.76 -19.14
N ASN A 627 -26.68 35.60 -18.23
CA ASN A 627 -28.06 35.59 -17.73
C ASN A 627 -28.53 34.18 -17.28
N GLY A 628 -27.65 33.44 -16.61
CA GLY A 628 -27.91 32.07 -16.14
C GLY A 628 -27.95 31.00 -17.24
N VAL A 629 -27.57 31.33 -18.48
CA VAL A 629 -27.52 30.40 -19.61
C VAL A 629 -26.07 30.11 -19.99
N ALA A 630 -25.71 28.82 -20.05
CA ALA A 630 -24.41 28.39 -20.55
C ALA A 630 -24.32 28.62 -22.06
N MET A 631 -23.40 29.47 -22.48
CA MET A 631 -23.29 29.95 -23.87
C MET A 631 -22.38 29.03 -24.70
N TYR A 632 -21.15 28.80 -24.23
CA TYR A 632 -20.16 27.97 -24.91
C TYR A 632 -19.16 27.37 -23.91
N PRO A 633 -18.60 26.19 -24.22
CA PRO A 633 -17.53 25.61 -23.41
C PRO A 633 -16.24 26.44 -23.51
N VAL A 634 -15.48 26.50 -22.43
CA VAL A 634 -14.20 27.22 -22.36
C VAL A 634 -13.04 26.30 -22.04
N LYS A 635 -11.84 26.67 -22.51
CA LYS A 635 -10.56 25.99 -22.25
C LYS A 635 -9.48 26.99 -21.85
N ASN A 636 -8.33 26.48 -21.41
CA ASN A 636 -7.17 27.27 -20.97
C ASN A 636 -7.53 28.26 -19.86
N ALA A 637 -8.33 27.82 -18.88
CA ALA A 637 -8.68 28.61 -17.72
C ALA A 637 -7.99 28.06 -16.47
N THR A 638 -7.38 28.97 -15.72
CA THR A 638 -6.96 28.73 -14.35
C THR A 638 -7.78 29.61 -13.42
N LEU A 639 -8.10 29.11 -12.24
CA LEU A 639 -8.84 29.86 -11.24
C LEU A 639 -7.92 30.07 -10.04
N SER A 640 -7.89 31.31 -9.55
CA SER A 640 -7.09 31.68 -8.39
C SER A 640 -7.86 32.60 -7.45
N GLY A 641 -7.54 32.51 -6.17
CA GLY A 641 -8.21 33.24 -5.11
C GLY A 641 -7.58 32.98 -3.75
N CYS A 642 -8.17 33.55 -2.71
CA CYS A 642 -7.76 33.37 -1.33
C CYS A 642 -8.84 32.58 -0.58
N GLY A 643 -8.50 31.39 -0.09
CA GLY A 643 -9.41 30.45 0.57
C GLY A 643 -10.26 31.08 1.68
N PRO A 644 -9.65 31.72 2.70
CA PRO A 644 -10.39 32.42 3.74
C PRO A 644 -11.37 33.48 3.23
N GLU A 645 -11.02 34.22 2.18
CA GLU A 645 -11.91 35.26 1.62
C GLU A 645 -13.06 34.64 0.82
N VAL A 646 -12.79 33.59 0.04
CA VAL A 646 -13.82 32.83 -0.66
C VAL A 646 -14.82 32.22 0.33
N LEU A 647 -14.33 31.61 1.41
CA LEU A 647 -15.19 31.03 2.44
C LEU A 647 -16.05 32.07 3.17
N LYS A 648 -15.55 33.28 3.39
CA LYS A 648 -16.35 34.39 3.95
C LYS A 648 -17.40 34.93 2.97
N GLY A 649 -17.14 34.81 1.67
CA GLY A 649 -18.06 35.23 0.60
C GLY A 649 -19.06 34.16 0.18
N LEU A 650 -18.99 32.94 0.72
CA LEU A 650 -19.79 31.80 0.27
C LEU A 650 -21.21 31.83 0.84
N THR A 651 -22.11 32.55 0.18
CA THR A 651 -23.50 32.74 0.66
C THR A 651 -24.51 31.79 0.03
N ARG A 652 -24.16 31.09 -1.05
CA ARG A 652 -25.08 30.22 -1.79
C ARG A 652 -24.52 28.82 -1.94
N ILE A 653 -25.25 27.87 -1.35
CA ILE A 653 -24.83 26.47 -1.23
C ILE A 653 -25.99 25.57 -1.64
N GLY A 654 -25.73 24.75 -2.65
CA GLY A 654 -26.67 23.80 -3.24
C GLY A 654 -26.98 22.62 -2.32
N ASN A 655 -28.09 21.96 -2.58
CA ASN A 655 -28.54 20.77 -1.89
C ASN A 655 -28.05 19.45 -2.52
N ASP A 656 -27.13 19.52 -3.48
CA ASP A 656 -26.74 18.45 -4.39
C ASP A 656 -25.33 17.89 -4.10
N LEU A 657 -24.98 17.60 -2.84
CA LEU A 657 -23.70 16.91 -2.56
C LEU A 657 -23.79 15.43 -2.97
N HIS A 658 -23.29 15.08 -4.17
CA HIS A 658 -23.40 13.73 -4.71
C HIS A 658 -22.14 13.20 -5.41
N HIS A 659 -21.20 14.07 -5.79
CA HIS A 659 -19.96 13.68 -6.44
C HIS A 659 -18.77 13.85 -5.47
N PHE A 660 -17.95 12.80 -5.35
CA PHE A 660 -16.70 12.84 -4.59
C PHE A 660 -15.56 12.55 -5.56
N ASP A 661 -14.68 13.51 -5.71
CA ASP A 661 -13.48 13.32 -6.50
C ASP A 661 -12.44 12.51 -5.72
N ILE A 662 -11.56 11.88 -6.48
CA ILE A 662 -10.54 11.00 -5.96
C ILE A 662 -9.16 11.52 -6.29
N GLY A 663 -8.30 11.56 -5.28
CA GLY A 663 -6.98 12.16 -5.40
C GLY A 663 -5.90 11.45 -4.60
N THR A 664 -4.66 11.90 -4.83
CA THR A 664 -3.52 11.63 -3.95
C THR A 664 -3.01 12.98 -3.46
N CYS A 665 -3.22 13.26 -2.17
CA CYS A 665 -2.81 14.51 -1.55
C CYS A 665 -1.32 14.42 -1.21
N GLY A 666 -0.55 15.45 -1.52
CA GLY A 666 0.89 15.55 -1.24
C GLY A 666 1.18 16.54 -0.10
N LYS A 667 1.99 16.15 0.89
CA LYS A 667 2.50 17.03 1.94
C LYS A 667 3.83 16.49 2.46
N ASP A 668 4.84 17.35 2.61
CA ASP A 668 6.19 16.99 3.07
C ASP A 668 6.79 15.79 2.31
N GLY A 669 6.55 15.73 1.00
CA GLY A 669 7.00 14.63 0.13
C GLY A 669 6.18 13.34 0.27
N GLN A 670 5.13 13.30 1.09
CA GLN A 670 4.27 12.14 1.32
C GLN A 670 2.94 12.22 0.57
N GLY A 671 2.64 11.19 -0.22
CA GLY A 671 1.36 10.97 -0.89
C GLY A 671 0.41 10.08 -0.09
N VAL A 672 -0.83 10.54 0.16
CA VAL A 672 -1.88 9.69 0.76
C VAL A 672 -3.18 9.75 -0.04
N PRO A 673 -3.93 8.64 -0.15
CA PRO A 673 -5.21 8.62 -0.86
C PRO A 673 -6.26 9.45 -0.11
N VAL A 674 -6.97 10.32 -0.84
CA VAL A 674 -8.02 11.20 -0.31
C VAL A 674 -9.22 11.24 -1.26
N SER A 675 -10.35 11.69 -0.72
CA SER A 675 -11.46 12.18 -1.52
C SER A 675 -11.85 13.59 -1.09
N ASP A 676 -12.45 14.34 -1.99
CA ASP A 676 -13.01 15.64 -1.68
C ASP A 676 -14.36 15.84 -2.39
N ALA A 677 -15.20 16.72 -1.83
CA ALA A 677 -16.47 17.05 -2.44
C ALA A 677 -16.98 18.44 -2.04
N LEU A 678 -17.88 18.99 -2.86
CA LEU A 678 -18.71 20.15 -2.54
C LEU A 678 -20.07 19.99 -3.23
N PRO A 679 -21.16 20.56 -2.68
CA PRO A 679 -22.37 20.79 -3.46
C PRO A 679 -22.13 21.92 -4.47
N THR A 680 -23.09 22.16 -5.36
CA THR A 680 -23.02 23.32 -6.25
C THR A 680 -22.95 24.62 -5.41
N ILE A 681 -21.98 25.48 -5.69
CA ILE A 681 -21.78 26.74 -4.96
C ILE A 681 -21.53 27.91 -5.90
N LEU A 682 -21.82 29.13 -5.43
CA LEU A 682 -21.42 30.38 -6.10
C LEU A 682 -20.29 31.04 -5.34
N CYS A 683 -19.11 31.09 -5.95
CA CYS A 683 -17.99 31.91 -5.51
C CYS A 683 -18.18 33.33 -6.07
N PRO A 684 -18.25 34.37 -5.23
CA PRO A 684 -18.65 35.71 -5.68
C PRO A 684 -17.62 36.37 -6.62
N ALA A 685 -16.34 36.13 -6.39
CA ALA A 685 -15.26 36.69 -7.20
C ALA A 685 -14.03 35.77 -7.15
N LEU A 686 -13.69 35.17 -8.29
CA LEU A 686 -12.41 34.48 -8.51
C LEU A 686 -11.69 35.09 -9.70
N VAL A 687 -10.36 35.08 -9.66
CA VAL A 687 -9.55 35.48 -10.80
C VAL A 687 -9.49 34.33 -11.79
N VAL A 688 -10.03 34.55 -12.98
CA VAL A 688 -9.98 33.65 -14.13
C VAL A 688 -8.77 34.03 -14.98
N GLY A 689 -7.73 33.21 -14.92
CA GLY A 689 -6.55 33.29 -15.79
C GLY A 689 -6.84 32.64 -17.13
N GLY A 690 -7.59 33.34 -17.97
CA GLY A 690 -7.90 32.95 -19.35
C GLY A 690 -6.88 33.46 -20.38
N THR A 691 -7.04 33.04 -21.64
CA THR A 691 -6.17 33.43 -22.77
C THR A 691 -6.88 34.22 -23.87
N ALA A 692 -8.20 34.42 -23.75
CA ALA A 692 -8.92 35.38 -24.59
C ALA A 692 -8.71 36.83 -24.12
N ASP A 693 -9.15 37.79 -24.94
CA ASP A 693 -9.14 39.21 -24.58
C ASP A 693 -9.81 39.45 -23.22
N PRO A 694 -9.25 40.32 -22.37
CA PRO A 694 -9.84 40.62 -21.07
C PRO A 694 -11.25 41.17 -21.21
N LEU A 695 -12.18 40.63 -20.43
CA LEU A 695 -13.50 41.23 -20.27
C LEU A 695 -13.50 42.16 -19.05
N PRO A 696 -14.35 43.21 -19.03
CA PRO A 696 -14.50 44.05 -17.85
C PRO A 696 -14.80 43.18 -16.63
N SER A 697 -13.97 43.29 -15.59
CA SER A 697 -14.16 42.53 -14.36
C SER A 697 -15.47 42.91 -13.69
N VAL A 698 -16.16 41.92 -13.15
CA VAL A 698 -17.36 42.11 -12.33
C VAL A 698 -16.86 42.17 -10.89
N ILE A 699 -16.68 43.39 -10.38
CA ILE A 699 -16.25 43.65 -8.99
C ILE A 699 -17.47 43.85 -8.10
#